data_AF-A0A6L7MS27-F1
#
_entry.id   AF-A0A6L7MS27-F1
#
_cell.length_a   1.000
_cell.length_b   1.000
_cell.length_c   1.000
_cell.angle_alpha   90.00
_cell.angle_beta   90.00
_cell.angle_gamma   90.00
#
_symmetry.space_group_name_H-M   'P 1'
#
loop_
_entity.id
_entity.type
_entity.pdbx_description
1 polymer ?
#
loop_
_entity_poly.entity_id
_entity_poly.type
_entity_poly.pdbx_seq_one_letter_code
_entity_poly.pdbx_strand_id
1 'polypeptide(L)'
;MLVCLLALATSQAGGQDATNADETSELEAATSEANDSDMQEQDDLAALTPRQRYNVGRERLAGGDPGAAADAFLSARDDAGADAELRYRAAFNLGLALAAQADASAEEPERAIGIYRDSAAWFADAVRGGAEGDDDARVNLELVQRRIQQLADQLNQGRGLEQRLERAIDDQRDLRDRLRRLLADTPEARSASGPDFDPLATHARTLLADAGDIADLAGEERALLDSIGEAERTPEQTVRTVQLDGLESYVNRARQSISDSRRRLRRSEGERAHRRADAALAELKRAYEQLLHPVTVLKAVAGDELSLAADTSRLADFTEAGIRLEANQDANAAGPPGWLTADHLGDRQEDALVRSVEVLARFESAASAPPPADGAHTPEAARLIAAAKEATPPLTEAVEAMRSANQALERNDLASALREQVAALQALSRAIEFFAGVRELIELAHAGQTEATALLDPDSDPQQMDDAGARLLRIAAENEIRLARLDSLLAQELEATADGDAGDEEAPTPERQRAEVARQLTAAAQDAVQRFEERATAEASALRRCASAEDPSGACRQARSDVHAPANEARTYLAELRRLYYTIVEHLRELGMQQAETHDRAATVQFERKDAEEAAPAASEEPAASEEPAAGKAPAAEDEPPPGAIAARQGSHAEAADAIADALADEANAASSTANAGEDGAATPPFAEAAQEVRQAAGFMHSAATVLDDASIADWEPALADQLEAMDHIAAAIALLQPPNQGENQEGQDSGAGAQHESSEDDEQMSRRQALKRLQAIRDRDAERQRRRQTNASPDPVEKDW
;
A
#
# COMPACT_ATOMS: atom_id res chain seq x y z
N MET A 1 -37.55 43.34 1.95
CA MET A 1 -37.73 44.77 2.22
C MET A 1 -36.44 45.27 2.84
N LEU A 2 -35.86 46.36 2.28
CA LEU A 2 -34.52 46.96 2.50
C LEU A 2 -33.35 46.11 1.96
N VAL A 3 -32.59 46.44 0.91
CA VAL A 3 -32.26 47.65 0.12
C VAL A 3 -31.45 48.76 0.84
N CYS A 4 -30.23 48.97 0.30
CA CYS A 4 -29.40 50.20 0.19
C CYS A 4 -28.31 50.53 1.24
N LEU A 5 -27.03 50.46 0.79
CA LEU A 5 -25.99 51.53 0.78
C LEU A 5 -24.69 50.97 0.11
N LEU A 6 -24.42 51.20 -1.19
CA LEU A 6 -23.59 52.27 -1.82
C LEU A 6 -22.23 52.50 -1.12
N ALA A 7 -21.03 52.20 -1.67
CA ALA A 7 -20.34 52.57 -2.94
C ALA A 7 -19.42 53.82 -2.84
N LEU A 8 -18.27 53.73 -3.55
CA LEU A 8 -17.19 54.70 -3.87
C LEU A 8 -15.99 54.76 -2.89
N ALA A 9 -14.73 54.61 -3.32
CA ALA A 9 -14.08 55.37 -4.39
C ALA A 9 -12.99 54.61 -5.20
N THR A 10 -12.83 55.06 -6.44
CA THR A 10 -11.87 54.66 -7.48
C THR A 10 -10.67 55.61 -7.60
N SER A 11 -9.56 55.07 -8.12
CA SER A 11 -8.53 55.69 -8.99
C SER A 11 -7.23 56.24 -8.37
N GLN A 12 -6.10 55.57 -8.66
CA GLN A 12 -5.06 56.12 -9.53
C GLN A 12 -4.10 55.02 -10.01
N ALA A 13 -3.78 55.06 -11.31
CA ALA A 13 -2.86 54.14 -11.99
C ALA A 13 -1.49 54.80 -12.23
N GLY A 14 -0.42 53.98 -12.18
CA GLY A 14 0.84 54.22 -12.89
C GLY A 14 2.10 53.89 -12.09
N GLY A 15 2.82 52.82 -12.46
CA GLY A 15 4.23 52.63 -12.09
C GLY A 15 4.73 51.18 -12.01
N GLN A 16 5.19 50.69 -13.16
CA GLN A 16 5.98 49.49 -13.50
C GLN A 16 6.96 48.88 -12.47
N ASP A 17 7.06 47.55 -12.59
CA ASP A 17 8.23 46.66 -12.50
C ASP A 17 9.09 46.66 -11.22
N ALA A 18 8.84 45.65 -10.35
CA ALA A 18 9.82 44.79 -9.64
C ALA A 18 9.38 44.39 -8.21
N THR A 19 8.46 43.43 -8.03
CA THR A 19 8.10 42.92 -6.68
C THR A 19 7.60 41.45 -6.63
N ASN A 20 7.99 40.56 -7.54
CA ASN A 20 7.55 39.13 -7.47
C ASN A 20 8.45 38.21 -6.64
N ALA A 21 9.43 38.75 -5.89
CA ALA A 21 10.27 37.98 -4.96
C ALA A 21 9.96 38.26 -3.49
N ASP A 22 9.06 39.21 -3.20
CA ASP A 22 8.70 39.62 -1.84
C ASP A 22 7.43 38.90 -1.36
N GLU A 23 6.48 38.60 -2.27
CA GLU A 23 5.21 37.96 -1.92
C GLU A 23 5.38 36.50 -1.42
N THR A 24 6.38 35.77 -1.89
CA THR A 24 6.68 34.40 -1.41
C THR A 24 7.38 34.40 -0.05
N SER A 25 8.22 35.41 0.23
CA SER A 25 8.86 35.56 1.54
C SER A 25 7.89 36.06 2.60
N GLU A 26 6.90 36.87 2.22
CA GLU A 26 5.82 37.31 3.11
C GLU A 26 4.84 36.16 3.44
N LEU A 27 4.59 35.25 2.50
CA LEU A 27 3.76 34.04 2.73
C LEU A 27 4.45 32.99 3.62
N GLU A 28 5.76 32.78 3.48
CA GLU A 28 6.54 31.89 4.36
C GLU A 28 6.75 32.48 5.76
N ALA A 29 6.95 33.81 5.86
CA ALA A 29 6.97 34.49 7.16
C ALA A 29 5.61 34.45 7.86
N ALA A 30 4.50 34.66 7.12
CA ALA A 30 3.14 34.62 7.68
C ALA A 30 2.74 33.21 8.17
N THR A 31 3.23 32.15 7.53
CA THR A 31 2.97 30.76 7.94
C THR A 31 3.83 30.31 9.12
N SER A 32 5.07 30.80 9.22
CA SER A 32 5.92 30.63 10.41
C SER A 32 5.37 31.38 11.63
N GLU A 33 4.90 32.61 11.45
CA GLU A 33 4.31 33.43 12.52
C GLU A 33 2.97 32.85 13.01
N ALA A 34 2.15 32.27 12.13
CA ALA A 34 0.90 31.62 12.51
C ALA A 34 1.14 30.37 13.39
N ASN A 35 2.13 29.55 13.05
CA ASN A 35 2.44 28.33 13.80
C ASN A 35 3.03 28.62 15.19
N ASP A 36 3.89 29.66 15.30
CA ASP A 36 4.40 30.13 16.60
C ASP A 36 3.29 30.75 17.46
N SER A 37 2.32 31.43 16.85
CA SER A 37 1.17 31.98 17.57
C SER A 37 0.22 30.91 18.10
N ASP A 38 -0.01 29.82 17.35
CA ASP A 38 -0.85 28.70 17.79
C ASP A 38 -0.21 27.93 18.95
N MET A 39 1.11 27.75 18.96
CA MET A 39 1.82 27.12 20.10
C MET A 39 1.83 28.01 21.35
N GLN A 40 2.04 29.33 21.20
CA GLN A 40 1.97 30.26 22.33
C GLN A 40 0.56 30.34 22.91
N GLU A 41 -0.48 30.32 22.08
CA GLU A 41 -1.87 30.31 22.56
C GLU A 41 -2.20 29.03 23.35
N GLN A 42 -1.67 27.86 22.94
CA GLN A 42 -1.87 26.61 23.67
C GLN A 42 -1.17 26.61 25.04
N ASP A 43 0.03 27.16 25.13
CA ASP A 43 0.77 27.32 26.39
C ASP A 43 0.07 28.31 27.34
N ASP A 44 -0.43 29.43 26.81
CA ASP A 44 -1.21 30.41 27.57
C ASP A 44 -2.54 29.83 28.07
N LEU A 45 -3.20 28.99 27.24
CA LEU A 45 -4.38 28.23 27.65
C LEU A 45 -4.04 27.24 28.77
N ALA A 46 -2.93 26.51 28.68
CA ALA A 46 -2.51 25.54 29.68
C ALA A 46 -2.24 26.20 31.05
N ALA A 47 -1.76 27.45 31.08
CA ALA A 47 -1.52 28.23 32.30
C ALA A 47 -2.81 28.67 33.04
N LEU A 48 -3.98 28.63 32.39
CA LEU A 48 -5.27 29.02 32.98
C LEU A 48 -5.90 27.91 33.83
N THR A 49 -6.73 28.29 34.79
CA THR A 49 -7.55 27.32 35.53
C THR A 49 -8.64 26.70 34.64
N PRO A 50 -9.14 25.49 34.96
CA PRO A 50 -10.18 24.83 34.15
C PRO A 50 -11.43 25.67 33.91
N ARG A 51 -11.87 26.44 34.92
CA ARG A 51 -13.03 27.35 34.81
C ARG A 51 -12.73 28.56 33.92
N GLN A 52 -11.49 29.04 33.88
CA GLN A 52 -11.08 30.12 32.99
C GLN A 52 -11.01 29.62 31.54
N ARG A 53 -10.43 28.44 31.29
CA ARG A 53 -10.43 27.82 29.95
C ARG A 53 -11.85 27.58 29.44
N TYR A 54 -12.76 27.11 30.30
CA TYR A 54 -14.18 26.99 29.95
C TYR A 54 -14.80 28.34 29.54
N ASN A 55 -14.47 29.44 30.20
CA ASN A 55 -14.96 30.76 29.80
C ASN A 55 -14.35 31.23 28.47
N VAL A 56 -13.06 30.98 28.25
CA VAL A 56 -12.39 31.25 26.95
C VAL A 56 -13.09 30.47 25.83
N GLY A 57 -13.41 29.19 26.04
CA GLY A 57 -14.17 28.39 25.09
C GLY A 57 -15.54 28.99 24.78
N ARG A 58 -16.24 29.55 25.78
CA ARG A 58 -17.52 30.24 25.56
C ARG A 58 -17.38 31.54 24.77
N GLU A 59 -16.31 32.29 25.01
CA GLU A 59 -16.03 33.53 24.27
C GLU A 59 -15.68 33.21 22.81
N ARG A 60 -14.85 32.20 22.56
CA ARG A 60 -14.50 31.73 21.21
C ARG A 60 -15.72 31.20 20.45
N LEU A 61 -16.56 30.40 21.11
CA LEU A 61 -17.80 29.89 20.51
C LEU A 61 -18.77 31.03 20.17
N ALA A 62 -18.90 32.04 21.04
CA ALA A 62 -19.70 33.23 20.76
C ALA A 62 -19.08 34.13 19.67
N GLY A 63 -17.76 34.09 19.51
CA GLY A 63 -17.00 34.78 18.47
C GLY A 63 -17.07 34.13 17.09
N GLY A 64 -17.67 32.95 16.97
CA GLY A 64 -17.78 32.22 15.71
C GLY A 64 -16.57 31.37 15.36
N ASP A 65 -15.71 31.06 16.34
CA ASP A 65 -14.58 30.14 16.19
C ASP A 65 -14.86 28.83 16.94
N PRO A 66 -15.56 27.87 16.30
CA PRO A 66 -15.93 26.62 16.94
C PRO A 66 -14.74 25.68 17.14
N GLY A 67 -13.68 25.79 16.35
CA GLY A 67 -12.47 24.95 16.48
C GLY A 67 -11.70 25.31 17.73
N ALA A 68 -11.31 26.57 17.85
CA ALA A 68 -10.57 27.07 19.00
C ALA A 68 -11.39 27.01 20.31
N ALA A 69 -12.74 27.02 20.21
CA ALA A 69 -13.64 26.77 21.32
C ALA A 69 -13.62 25.30 21.77
N ALA A 70 -13.60 24.35 20.82
CA ALA A 70 -13.56 22.92 21.12
C ALA A 70 -12.31 22.56 21.92
N ASP A 71 -11.13 23.06 21.52
CA ASP A 71 -9.87 22.82 22.24
C ASP A 71 -9.92 23.36 23.68
N ALA A 72 -10.44 24.57 23.87
CA ALA A 72 -10.59 25.18 25.18
C ALA A 72 -11.57 24.41 26.08
N PHE A 73 -12.67 23.86 25.54
CA PHE A 73 -13.61 23.03 26.29
C PHE A 73 -13.05 21.65 26.62
N LEU A 74 -12.31 21.02 25.70
CA LEU A 74 -11.66 19.74 25.93
C LEU A 74 -10.63 19.86 27.06
N SER A 75 -9.75 20.85 26.96
CA SER A 75 -8.75 21.17 27.99
C SER A 75 -9.40 21.50 29.34
N ALA A 76 -10.50 22.26 29.34
CA ALA A 76 -11.24 22.57 30.57
C ALA A 76 -11.89 21.33 31.21
N ARG A 77 -12.36 20.37 30.40
CA ARG A 77 -12.97 19.13 30.88
C ARG A 77 -11.92 18.22 31.51
N ASP A 78 -10.80 18.00 30.82
CA ASP A 78 -9.79 17.03 31.24
C ASP A 78 -9.16 17.44 32.59
N ASP A 79 -8.97 18.74 32.81
CA ASP A 79 -8.41 19.28 34.06
C ASP A 79 -9.47 19.64 35.12
N ALA A 80 -10.77 19.38 34.89
CA ALA A 80 -11.83 19.77 35.81
C ALA A 80 -11.76 19.09 37.19
N GLY A 81 -10.91 18.07 37.38
CA GLY A 81 -10.80 17.35 38.64
C GLY A 81 -12.17 16.82 39.09
N ALA A 82 -12.50 16.80 40.38
CA ALA A 82 -13.79 16.28 40.87
C ALA A 82 -15.03 17.19 40.62
N ASP A 83 -14.90 18.28 39.85
CA ASP A 83 -15.97 19.22 39.56
C ASP A 83 -16.95 18.67 38.51
N ALA A 84 -17.93 17.89 38.96
CA ALA A 84 -18.90 17.23 38.09
C ALA A 84 -19.70 18.22 37.21
N GLU A 85 -20.03 19.40 37.76
CA GLU A 85 -20.77 20.43 37.03
C GLU A 85 -19.92 21.03 35.90
N LEU A 86 -18.63 21.29 36.16
CA LEU A 86 -17.73 21.80 35.12
C LEU A 86 -17.49 20.75 34.02
N ARG A 87 -17.27 19.49 34.38
CA ARG A 87 -17.13 18.39 33.40
C ARG A 87 -18.36 18.28 32.51
N TYR A 88 -19.55 18.30 33.11
CA TYR A 88 -20.81 18.27 32.39
C TYR A 88 -20.92 19.44 31.40
N ARG A 89 -20.73 20.67 31.87
CA ARG A 89 -20.84 21.87 31.03
C ARG A 89 -19.81 21.92 29.92
N ALA A 90 -18.56 21.52 30.21
CA ALA A 90 -17.49 21.48 29.23
C ALA A 90 -17.78 20.44 28.14
N ALA A 91 -18.21 19.22 28.50
CA ALA A 91 -18.61 18.19 27.54
C ALA A 91 -19.81 18.63 26.68
N PHE A 92 -20.83 19.24 27.28
CA PHE A 92 -21.99 19.74 26.56
C PHE A 92 -21.63 20.84 25.55
N ASN A 93 -20.85 21.84 25.96
CA ASN A 93 -20.45 22.92 25.05
C ASN A 93 -19.40 22.48 24.02
N LEU A 94 -18.57 21.49 24.34
CA LEU A 94 -17.70 20.84 23.36
C LEU A 94 -18.54 20.16 22.26
N GLY A 95 -19.60 19.44 22.65
CA GLY A 95 -20.56 18.88 21.70
C GLY A 95 -21.18 19.95 20.78
N LEU A 96 -21.56 21.11 21.33
CA LEU A 96 -22.08 22.24 20.55
C LEU A 96 -21.04 22.86 19.62
N ALA A 97 -19.81 23.05 20.10
CA ALA A 97 -18.71 23.61 19.31
C ALA A 97 -18.40 22.72 18.10
N LEU A 98 -18.29 21.41 18.31
CA LEU A 98 -18.08 20.44 17.24
C LEU A 98 -19.27 20.38 16.27
N ALA A 99 -20.51 20.47 16.76
CA ALA A 99 -21.68 20.54 15.87
C ALA A 99 -21.64 21.79 14.97
N ALA A 100 -21.25 22.95 15.52
CA ALA A 100 -21.08 24.18 14.74
C ALA A 100 -19.91 24.09 13.75
N GLN A 101 -18.83 23.41 14.11
CA GLN A 101 -17.70 23.14 13.20
C GLN A 101 -18.12 22.20 12.06
N ALA A 102 -18.95 21.19 12.35
CA ALA A 102 -19.51 20.30 11.36
C ALA A 102 -20.47 21.03 10.41
N ASP A 103 -21.29 21.96 10.93
CA ASP A 103 -22.15 22.84 10.11
C ASP A 103 -21.32 23.72 9.16
N ALA A 104 -20.18 24.23 9.61
CA ALA A 104 -19.25 25.01 8.77
C ALA A 104 -18.57 24.16 7.68
N SER A 105 -18.52 22.84 7.85
CA SER A 105 -17.97 21.88 6.89
C SER A 105 -19.06 21.20 6.04
N ALA A 106 -20.27 21.77 5.97
CA ALA A 106 -21.43 21.11 5.33
C ALA A 106 -21.27 20.87 3.81
N GLU A 107 -20.36 21.58 3.14
CA GLU A 107 -20.01 21.37 1.72
C GLU A 107 -19.16 20.10 1.53
N GLU A 108 -18.55 19.59 2.60
CA GLU A 108 -17.80 18.33 2.65
C GLU A 108 -18.53 17.32 3.55
N PRO A 109 -19.58 16.64 3.05
CA PRO A 109 -20.47 15.83 3.87
C PRO A 109 -19.76 14.69 4.62
N GLU A 110 -18.69 14.11 4.07
CA GLU A 110 -17.89 13.08 4.75
C GLU A 110 -17.13 13.63 5.96
N ARG A 111 -16.47 14.79 5.80
CA ARG A 111 -15.80 15.51 6.88
C ARG A 111 -16.79 15.94 7.95
N ALA A 112 -17.94 16.52 7.55
CA ALA A 112 -19.00 16.92 8.46
C ALA A 112 -19.54 15.75 9.28
N ILE A 113 -19.76 14.57 8.67
CA ILE A 113 -20.18 13.35 9.39
C ILE A 113 -19.16 12.94 10.45
N GLY A 114 -17.85 13.00 10.14
CA GLY A 114 -16.78 12.73 11.12
C GLY A 114 -16.92 13.61 12.36
N ILE A 115 -17.00 14.93 12.15
CA ILE A 115 -17.08 15.91 13.24
C ILE A 115 -18.41 15.79 14.02
N TYR A 116 -19.54 15.49 13.36
CA TYR A 116 -20.79 15.21 14.06
C TYR A 116 -20.74 13.92 14.89
N ARG A 117 -20.00 12.89 14.47
CA ARG A 117 -19.81 11.68 15.28
C ARG A 117 -19.05 12.00 16.57
N ASP A 118 -18.05 12.86 16.50
CA ASP A 118 -17.33 13.36 17.68
C ASP A 118 -18.26 14.17 18.58
N SER A 119 -19.02 15.12 18.01
CA SER A 119 -20.06 15.87 18.72
C SER A 119 -21.06 14.95 19.44
N ALA A 120 -21.53 13.89 18.79
CA ALA A 120 -22.45 12.91 19.39
C ALA A 120 -21.82 12.16 20.57
N ALA A 121 -20.53 11.82 20.51
CA ALA A 121 -19.82 11.20 21.63
C ALA A 121 -19.79 12.14 22.87
N TRP A 122 -19.57 13.43 22.64
CA TRP A 122 -19.55 14.45 23.69
C TRP A 122 -20.93 14.72 24.30
N PHE A 123 -21.99 14.74 23.49
CA PHE A 123 -23.34 14.80 24.03
C PHE A 123 -23.71 13.54 24.83
N ALA A 124 -23.28 12.35 24.39
CA ALA A 124 -23.47 11.12 25.17
C ALA A 124 -22.73 11.16 26.52
N ASP A 125 -21.52 11.74 26.55
CA ASP A 125 -20.79 12.00 27.80
C ASP A 125 -21.55 12.96 28.73
N ALA A 126 -22.05 14.07 28.18
CA ALA A 126 -22.87 15.02 28.92
C ALA A 126 -24.16 14.37 29.49
N VAL A 127 -24.84 13.50 28.72
CA VAL A 127 -26.02 12.75 29.19
C VAL A 127 -25.68 11.84 30.39
N ARG A 128 -24.48 11.27 30.43
CA ARG A 128 -24.01 10.45 31.56
C ARG A 128 -23.69 11.27 32.80
N GLY A 129 -23.19 12.49 32.63
CA GLY A 129 -22.80 13.40 33.71
C GLY A 129 -23.89 14.34 34.23
N GLY A 130 -24.99 14.49 33.51
CA GLY A 130 -26.07 15.44 33.81
C GLY A 130 -26.93 15.07 35.03
N ALA A 131 -27.51 16.09 35.69
CA ALA A 131 -28.48 15.91 36.76
C ALA A 131 -29.83 15.37 36.22
N GLU A 132 -30.57 14.62 37.06
CA GLU A 132 -31.93 14.17 36.71
C GLU A 132 -32.82 15.38 36.33
N GLY A 133 -33.23 15.45 35.06
CA GLY A 133 -34.10 16.50 34.51
C GLY A 133 -33.43 17.46 33.50
N ASP A 134 -32.13 17.31 33.23
CA ASP A 134 -31.47 18.03 32.14
C ASP A 134 -31.58 17.24 30.82
N ASP A 135 -32.58 17.59 30.01
CA ASP A 135 -32.86 16.93 28.73
C ASP A 135 -32.12 17.56 27.54
N ASP A 136 -31.41 18.68 27.73
CA ASP A 136 -30.79 19.45 26.63
C ASP A 136 -29.72 18.62 25.90
N ALA A 137 -28.90 17.87 26.64
CA ALA A 137 -27.88 16.99 26.06
C ALA A 137 -28.49 15.85 25.23
N ARG A 138 -29.66 15.31 25.64
CA ARG A 138 -30.37 14.25 24.91
C ARG A 138 -30.98 14.78 23.62
N VAL A 139 -31.59 15.96 23.68
CA VAL A 139 -32.19 16.62 22.52
C VAL A 139 -31.11 16.92 21.47
N ASN A 140 -29.97 17.48 21.89
CA ASN A 140 -28.87 17.77 20.97
C ASN A 140 -28.23 16.50 20.39
N LEU A 141 -28.11 15.43 21.18
CA LEU A 141 -27.67 14.12 20.67
C LEU A 141 -28.61 13.61 19.55
N GLU A 142 -29.93 13.70 19.74
CA GLU A 142 -30.90 13.29 18.71
C GLU A 142 -30.78 14.15 17.44
N LEU A 143 -30.62 15.47 17.59
CA LEU A 143 -30.46 16.39 16.47
C LEU A 143 -29.20 16.07 15.65
N VAL A 144 -28.06 15.85 16.32
CA VAL A 144 -26.80 15.50 15.66
C VAL A 144 -26.91 14.14 14.97
N GLN A 145 -27.50 13.13 15.61
CA GLN A 145 -27.73 11.82 14.98
C GLN A 145 -28.63 11.92 13.73
N ARG A 146 -29.68 12.75 13.78
CA ARG A 146 -30.53 13.01 12.62
C ARG A 146 -29.77 13.71 11.50
N ARG A 147 -28.87 14.62 11.84
CA ARG A 147 -28.05 15.34 10.86
C ARG A 147 -27.01 14.44 10.19
N ILE A 148 -26.39 13.53 10.95
CA ILE A 148 -25.54 12.45 10.41
C ILE A 148 -26.32 11.62 9.40
N GLN A 149 -27.55 11.21 9.74
CA GLN A 149 -28.40 10.44 8.81
C GLN A 149 -28.70 11.23 7.53
N GLN A 150 -29.07 12.51 7.63
CA GLN A 150 -29.36 13.34 6.46
C GLN A 150 -28.15 13.50 5.52
N LEU A 151 -26.95 13.72 6.07
CA LEU A 151 -25.73 13.82 5.29
C LEU A 151 -25.35 12.47 4.67
N ALA A 152 -25.56 11.38 5.39
CA ALA A 152 -25.39 10.04 4.85
C ALA A 152 -26.37 9.77 3.69
N ASP A 153 -27.64 10.16 3.84
CA ASP A 153 -28.65 10.05 2.78
C ASP A 153 -28.26 10.89 1.56
N GLN A 154 -27.74 12.11 1.76
CA GLN A 154 -27.23 12.98 0.68
C GLN A 154 -26.03 12.38 -0.04
N LEU A 155 -25.08 11.80 0.70
CA LEU A 155 -23.95 11.07 0.12
C LEU A 155 -24.41 9.85 -0.67
N ASN A 156 -25.49 9.20 -0.23
CA ASN A 156 -26.03 8.01 -0.85
C ASN A 156 -26.93 8.32 -2.06
N GLN A 157 -27.42 9.56 -2.21
CA GLN A 157 -28.15 9.99 -3.40
C GLN A 157 -27.20 10.04 -4.61
N GLY A 158 -27.47 9.21 -5.63
CA GLY A 158 -26.67 9.15 -6.86
C GLY A 158 -25.54 8.12 -6.88
N ARG A 159 -25.27 7.40 -5.77
CA ARG A 159 -24.30 6.29 -5.74
C ARG A 159 -24.94 4.97 -6.18
N GLY A 160 -24.26 4.23 -7.05
CA GLY A 160 -24.67 2.88 -7.51
C GLY A 160 -24.57 1.81 -6.42
N LEU A 161 -25.13 0.63 -6.69
CA LEU A 161 -25.15 -0.53 -5.77
C LEU A 161 -23.73 -0.90 -5.29
N GLU A 162 -22.78 -0.93 -6.22
CA GLU A 162 -21.37 -1.28 -6.00
C GLU A 162 -20.71 -0.34 -4.98
N GLN A 163 -20.87 0.98 -5.17
CA GLN A 163 -20.30 2.01 -4.31
C GLN A 163 -20.89 1.99 -2.89
N ARG A 164 -22.20 1.71 -2.77
CA ARG A 164 -22.84 1.57 -1.46
C ARG A 164 -22.34 0.34 -0.72
N LEU A 165 -22.13 -0.77 -1.44
CA LEU A 165 -21.59 -1.99 -0.85
C LEU A 165 -20.13 -1.82 -0.41
N GLU A 166 -19.30 -1.16 -1.22
CA GLU A 166 -17.91 -0.82 -0.84
C GLU A 166 -17.86 0.04 0.43
N ARG A 167 -18.70 1.09 0.51
CA ARG A 167 -18.84 1.89 1.72
C ARG A 167 -19.24 1.06 2.94
N ALA A 168 -20.21 0.16 2.80
CA ALA A 168 -20.63 -0.71 3.89
C ALA A 168 -19.50 -1.67 4.34
N ILE A 169 -18.67 -2.14 3.41
CA ILE A 169 -17.46 -2.92 3.74
C ILE A 169 -16.49 -2.07 4.57
N ASP A 170 -16.25 -0.83 4.19
CA ASP A 170 -15.33 0.07 4.90
C ASP A 170 -15.85 0.48 6.28
N ASP A 171 -17.11 0.86 6.40
CA ASP A 171 -17.74 1.15 7.71
C ASP A 171 -17.72 -0.11 8.61
N GLN A 172 -17.92 -1.32 8.06
CA GLN A 172 -17.81 -2.57 8.80
C GLN A 172 -16.36 -2.90 9.23
N ARG A 173 -15.35 -2.58 8.39
CA ARG A 173 -13.92 -2.66 8.76
C ARG A 173 -13.61 -1.73 9.92
N ASP A 174 -14.07 -0.48 9.85
CA ASP A 174 -13.89 0.51 10.91
C ASP A 174 -14.52 0.05 12.23
N LEU A 175 -15.76 -0.46 12.21
CA LEU A 175 -16.40 -1.07 13.39
C LEU A 175 -15.53 -2.16 14.03
N ARG A 176 -15.03 -3.09 13.20
CA ARG A 176 -14.18 -4.19 13.66
C ARG A 176 -12.87 -3.68 14.25
N ASP A 177 -12.22 -2.72 13.59
CA ASP A 177 -10.90 -2.24 14.01
C ASP A 177 -11.00 -1.41 15.28
N ARG A 178 -12.05 -0.59 15.44
CA ARG A 178 -12.36 0.07 16.73
C ARG A 178 -12.61 -0.93 17.84
N LEU A 179 -13.31 -2.04 17.55
CA LEU A 179 -13.53 -3.11 18.51
C LEU A 179 -12.21 -3.81 18.89
N ARG A 180 -11.32 -4.08 17.94
CA ARG A 180 -9.98 -4.63 18.20
C ARG A 180 -9.14 -3.72 19.09
N ARG A 181 -9.14 -2.41 18.83
CA ARG A 181 -8.45 -1.41 19.68
C ARG A 181 -9.01 -1.44 21.11
N LEU A 182 -10.34 -1.39 21.26
CA LEU A 182 -10.97 -1.42 22.58
C LEU A 182 -10.65 -2.71 23.37
N LEU A 183 -10.56 -3.85 22.69
CA LEU A 183 -10.17 -5.13 23.28
C LEU A 183 -8.67 -5.18 23.64
N ALA A 184 -7.81 -4.49 22.90
CA ALA A 184 -6.39 -4.40 23.21
C ALA A 184 -6.10 -3.45 24.39
N ASP A 185 -6.82 -2.34 24.47
CA ASP A 185 -6.61 -1.30 25.49
C ASP A 185 -7.16 -1.66 26.88
N THR A 186 -8.06 -2.65 26.94
CA THR A 186 -8.75 -3.05 28.18
C THR A 186 -8.39 -4.49 28.59
N PRO A 187 -7.17 -4.77 29.10
CA PRO A 187 -6.90 -6.07 29.70
C PRO A 187 -7.82 -6.25 30.92
N GLU A 188 -8.45 -7.42 31.05
CA GLU A 188 -9.47 -7.75 32.06
C GLU A 188 -9.07 -7.40 33.51
N ALA A 189 -7.76 -7.29 33.78
CA ALA A 189 -7.20 -6.89 35.07
C ALA A 189 -7.33 -5.38 35.41
N ARG A 190 -7.69 -4.50 34.46
CA ARG A 190 -7.57 -3.03 34.63
C ARG A 190 -8.88 -2.24 34.83
N SER A 191 -10.08 -2.83 34.73
CA SER A 191 -11.30 -2.07 35.04
C SER A 191 -12.37 -2.88 35.78
N ALA A 192 -12.99 -2.27 36.80
CA ALA A 192 -14.12 -2.84 37.53
C ALA A 192 -15.46 -2.79 36.74
N SER A 193 -15.45 -2.12 35.58
CA SER A 193 -16.65 -1.79 34.79
C SER A 193 -16.70 -2.46 33.41
N GLY A 194 -15.57 -3.01 32.94
CA GLY A 194 -15.43 -3.49 31.55
C GLY A 194 -15.39 -2.35 30.52
N PRO A 195 -15.02 -2.66 29.27
CA PRO A 195 -15.06 -1.69 28.16
C PRO A 195 -16.50 -1.27 27.79
N ASP A 196 -16.67 0.01 27.43
CA ASP A 196 -17.95 0.59 26.98
C ASP A 196 -18.18 0.30 25.49
N PHE A 197 -19.08 -0.65 25.20
CA PHE A 197 -19.41 -1.08 23.84
C PHE A 197 -20.63 -0.37 23.23
N ASP A 198 -21.31 0.53 23.96
CA ASP A 198 -22.55 1.16 23.48
C ASP A 198 -22.37 2.01 22.22
N PRO A 199 -21.27 2.77 22.04
CA PRO A 199 -20.99 3.48 20.78
C PRO A 199 -20.88 2.52 19.59
N LEU A 200 -20.17 1.40 19.76
CA LEU A 200 -20.00 0.38 18.72
C LEU A 200 -21.31 -0.34 18.40
N ALA A 201 -22.15 -0.60 19.41
CA ALA A 201 -23.47 -1.18 19.22
C ALA A 201 -24.43 -0.23 18.47
N THR A 202 -24.26 1.08 18.65
CA THR A 202 -25.02 2.10 17.91
C THR A 202 -24.56 2.15 16.45
N HIS A 203 -23.25 2.17 16.21
CA HIS A 203 -22.69 2.12 14.86
C HIS A 203 -23.13 0.84 14.09
N ALA A 204 -23.08 -0.33 14.75
CA ALA A 204 -23.58 -1.58 14.17
C ALA A 204 -25.09 -1.56 13.83
N ARG A 205 -25.89 -0.69 14.48
CA ARG A 205 -27.30 -0.51 14.10
C ARG A 205 -27.44 0.29 12.80
N THR A 206 -26.62 1.31 12.60
CA THR A 206 -26.59 2.10 11.36
C THR A 206 -26.19 1.21 10.19
N LEU A 207 -25.07 0.47 10.33
CA LEU A 207 -24.63 -0.52 9.34
C LEU A 207 -25.69 -1.56 8.97
N LEU A 208 -26.51 -2.00 9.94
CA LEU A 208 -27.61 -2.93 9.69
C LEU A 208 -28.71 -2.32 8.82
N ALA A 209 -28.96 -1.01 8.94
CA ALA A 209 -29.89 -0.28 8.09
C ALA A 209 -29.31 -0.11 6.68
N ASP A 210 -28.05 0.31 6.58
CA ASP A 210 -27.36 0.50 5.29
C ASP A 210 -27.30 -0.81 4.48
N ALA A 211 -26.99 -1.93 5.14
CA ALA A 211 -27.03 -3.26 4.51
C ALA A 211 -28.46 -3.69 4.11
N GLY A 212 -29.49 -3.16 4.76
CA GLY A 212 -30.88 -3.30 4.33
C GLY A 212 -31.16 -2.56 3.03
N ASP A 213 -30.74 -1.30 2.94
CA ASP A 213 -30.90 -0.47 1.75
C ASP A 213 -30.17 -1.05 0.53
N ILE A 214 -29.00 -1.66 0.74
CA ILE A 214 -28.27 -2.39 -0.32
C ILE A 214 -29.06 -3.59 -0.82
N ALA A 215 -29.68 -4.37 0.08
CA ALA A 215 -30.51 -5.50 -0.29
C ALA A 215 -31.76 -5.06 -1.07
N ASP A 216 -32.39 -3.97 -0.64
CA ASP A 216 -33.56 -3.41 -1.33
C ASP A 216 -33.20 -2.91 -2.74
N LEU A 217 -32.08 -2.21 -2.90
CA LEU A 217 -31.58 -1.78 -4.22
C LEU A 217 -31.28 -2.95 -5.15
N ALA A 218 -30.58 -3.98 -4.65
CA ALA A 218 -30.30 -5.19 -5.44
C ALA A 218 -31.61 -5.90 -5.85
N GLY A 219 -32.59 -5.95 -4.94
CA GLY A 219 -33.92 -6.51 -5.20
C GLY A 219 -34.70 -5.71 -6.24
N GLU A 220 -34.62 -4.37 -6.22
CA GLU A 220 -35.23 -3.50 -7.22
C GLU A 220 -34.60 -3.68 -8.60
N GLU A 221 -33.27 -3.69 -8.69
CA GLU A 221 -32.55 -3.95 -9.94
C GLU A 221 -32.91 -5.32 -10.52
N ARG A 222 -32.94 -6.35 -9.65
CA ARG A 222 -33.37 -7.70 -10.03
C ARG A 222 -34.81 -7.71 -10.54
N ALA A 223 -35.73 -7.05 -9.85
CA ALA A 223 -37.14 -6.99 -10.26
C ALA A 223 -37.31 -6.33 -11.64
N LEU A 224 -36.47 -5.35 -11.98
CA LEU A 224 -36.42 -4.74 -13.32
C LEU A 224 -35.95 -5.75 -14.36
N LEU A 225 -34.87 -6.50 -14.10
CA LEU A 225 -34.41 -7.57 -15.00
C LEU A 225 -35.44 -8.69 -15.12
N ASP A 226 -36.15 -9.01 -14.03
CA ASP A 226 -37.19 -10.03 -14.01
C ASP A 226 -38.45 -9.64 -14.78
N SER A 227 -38.68 -8.34 -14.97
CA SER A 227 -39.74 -7.84 -15.84
C SER A 227 -39.44 -8.05 -17.34
N ILE A 228 -38.19 -8.31 -17.70
CA ILE A 228 -37.76 -8.69 -19.05
C ILE A 228 -37.90 -10.22 -19.18
N GLY A 229 -38.64 -10.68 -20.17
CA GLY A 229 -38.81 -12.12 -20.40
C GLY A 229 -37.46 -12.82 -20.62
N GLU A 230 -37.28 -14.03 -20.09
CA GLU A 230 -36.00 -14.76 -20.11
C GLU A 230 -35.40 -14.89 -21.53
N ALA A 231 -36.25 -15.07 -22.54
CA ALA A 231 -35.83 -15.15 -23.95
C ALA A 231 -35.47 -13.79 -24.59
N GLU A 232 -35.80 -12.68 -23.93
CA GLU A 232 -35.55 -11.30 -24.36
C GLU A 232 -34.36 -10.66 -23.62
N ARG A 233 -33.81 -11.34 -22.61
CA ARG A 233 -32.63 -10.86 -21.86
C ARG A 233 -31.37 -11.03 -22.68
N THR A 234 -30.48 -10.03 -22.60
CA THR A 234 -29.13 -10.17 -23.14
C THR A 234 -28.28 -11.14 -22.29
N PRO A 235 -27.17 -11.68 -22.83
CA PRO A 235 -26.23 -12.47 -22.04
C PRO A 235 -25.75 -11.74 -20.79
N GLU A 236 -25.45 -10.44 -20.91
CA GLU A 236 -24.99 -9.59 -19.80
C GLU A 236 -26.08 -9.43 -18.74
N GLN A 237 -27.34 -9.25 -19.14
CA GLN A 237 -28.47 -9.17 -18.23
C GLN A 237 -28.71 -10.50 -17.49
N THR A 238 -28.51 -11.63 -18.18
CA THR A 238 -28.61 -12.96 -17.58
C THR A 238 -27.52 -13.18 -16.53
N VAL A 239 -26.28 -12.80 -16.84
CA VAL A 239 -25.17 -12.83 -15.88
C VAL A 239 -25.47 -11.91 -14.69
N ARG A 240 -25.93 -10.68 -14.94
CA ARG A 240 -26.27 -9.72 -13.89
C ARG A 240 -27.35 -10.25 -12.95
N THR A 241 -28.37 -10.95 -13.44
CA THR A 241 -29.36 -11.62 -12.58
C THR A 241 -28.69 -12.61 -11.62
N VAL A 242 -27.81 -13.48 -12.11
CA VAL A 242 -27.09 -14.46 -11.26
C VAL A 242 -26.20 -13.77 -10.22
N GLN A 243 -25.54 -12.67 -10.61
CA GLN A 243 -24.72 -11.88 -9.69
C GLN A 243 -25.55 -11.26 -8.56
N LEU A 244 -26.71 -10.68 -8.89
CA LEU A 244 -27.63 -10.09 -7.91
C LEU A 244 -28.21 -11.13 -6.95
N ASP A 245 -28.53 -12.33 -7.45
CA ASP A 245 -28.99 -13.46 -6.62
C ASP A 245 -27.94 -13.88 -5.58
N GLY A 246 -26.68 -14.00 -6.01
CA GLY A 246 -25.56 -14.29 -5.12
C GLY A 246 -25.38 -13.17 -4.09
N LEU A 247 -25.35 -11.92 -4.55
CA LEU A 247 -25.17 -10.74 -3.71
C LEU A 247 -26.23 -10.66 -2.61
N GLU A 248 -27.51 -10.83 -2.96
CA GLU A 248 -28.62 -10.77 -2.01
C GLU A 248 -28.48 -11.81 -0.88
N SER A 249 -28.04 -13.02 -1.22
CA SER A 249 -27.78 -14.10 -0.25
C SER A 249 -26.67 -13.72 0.75
N TYR A 250 -25.58 -13.15 0.25
CA TYR A 250 -24.44 -12.70 1.08
C TYR A 250 -24.79 -11.48 1.94
N VAL A 251 -25.48 -10.47 1.40
CA VAL A 251 -25.92 -9.30 2.17
C VAL A 251 -26.88 -9.72 3.30
N ASN A 252 -27.78 -10.66 3.06
CA ASN A 252 -28.68 -11.14 4.11
C ASN A 252 -27.95 -11.91 5.22
N ARG A 253 -26.90 -12.66 4.90
CA ARG A 253 -26.02 -13.29 5.91
C ARG A 253 -25.22 -12.24 6.69
N ALA A 254 -24.68 -11.23 6.01
CA ALA A 254 -24.01 -10.11 6.65
C ALA A 254 -24.93 -9.40 7.66
N ARG A 255 -26.18 -9.10 7.29
CA ARG A 255 -27.17 -8.49 8.19
C ARG A 255 -27.42 -9.32 9.46
N GLN A 256 -27.45 -10.64 9.36
CA GLN A 256 -27.57 -11.53 10.52
C GLN A 256 -26.34 -11.41 11.43
N SER A 257 -25.14 -11.45 10.86
CA SER A 257 -23.88 -11.29 11.60
C SER A 257 -23.73 -9.92 12.25
N ILE A 258 -24.10 -8.82 11.58
CA ILE A 258 -24.13 -7.46 12.14
C ILE A 258 -25.11 -7.38 13.33
N SER A 259 -26.32 -7.92 13.17
CA SER A 259 -27.31 -7.99 14.24
C SER A 259 -26.80 -8.78 15.45
N ASP A 260 -26.13 -9.91 15.23
CA ASP A 260 -25.56 -10.74 16.28
C ASP A 260 -24.38 -10.04 16.98
N SER A 261 -23.49 -9.39 16.22
CA SER A 261 -22.41 -8.58 16.78
C SER A 261 -22.97 -7.49 17.69
N ARG A 262 -23.96 -6.73 17.22
CA ARG A 262 -24.66 -5.71 18.03
C ARG A 262 -25.26 -6.28 19.32
N ARG A 263 -25.92 -7.44 19.26
CA ARG A 263 -26.51 -8.11 20.45
C ARG A 263 -25.45 -8.56 21.45
N ARG A 264 -24.23 -8.85 21.00
CA ARG A 264 -23.10 -9.26 21.84
C ARG A 264 -22.40 -8.05 22.46
N LEU A 265 -22.21 -6.96 21.70
CA LEU A 265 -21.72 -5.69 22.21
C LEU A 265 -22.58 -5.17 23.38
N ARG A 266 -23.91 -5.20 23.24
CA ARG A 266 -24.84 -4.83 24.32
C ARG A 266 -24.82 -5.74 25.56
N ARG A 267 -24.23 -6.93 25.43
CA ARG A 267 -24.03 -7.87 26.54
C ARG A 267 -22.59 -7.86 27.06
N SER A 268 -21.77 -6.92 26.57
CA SER A 268 -20.35 -6.82 26.86
C SER A 268 -19.54 -8.08 26.50
N GLU A 269 -20.00 -8.84 25.51
CA GLU A 269 -19.31 -10.02 24.97
C GLU A 269 -18.35 -9.63 23.84
N GLY A 270 -17.33 -8.81 24.15
CA GLY A 270 -16.44 -8.14 23.16
C GLY A 270 -15.79 -9.09 22.14
N GLU A 271 -15.12 -10.15 22.60
CA GLU A 271 -14.47 -11.12 21.70
C GLU A 271 -15.45 -11.83 20.76
N ARG A 272 -16.63 -12.20 21.28
CA ARG A 272 -17.66 -12.86 20.47
C ARG A 272 -18.32 -11.88 19.52
N ALA A 273 -18.45 -10.61 19.92
CA ALA A 273 -18.90 -9.53 19.05
C ALA A 273 -17.91 -9.29 17.91
N HIS A 274 -16.62 -9.36 18.21
CA HIS A 274 -15.53 -9.21 17.23
C HIS A 274 -15.57 -10.32 16.19
N ARG A 275 -15.64 -11.60 16.59
CA ARG A 275 -15.83 -12.70 15.63
C ARG A 275 -17.06 -12.53 14.73
N ARG A 276 -18.18 -12.04 15.26
CA ARG A 276 -19.38 -11.75 14.46
C ARG A 276 -19.23 -10.52 13.56
N ALA A 277 -18.45 -9.53 13.97
CA ALA A 277 -18.12 -8.39 13.11
C ALA A 277 -17.19 -8.80 11.95
N ASP A 278 -16.23 -9.69 12.20
CA ASP A 278 -15.39 -10.26 11.14
C ASP A 278 -16.20 -11.15 10.17
N ALA A 279 -17.11 -11.99 10.69
CA ALA A 279 -18.02 -12.76 9.83
C ALA A 279 -18.93 -11.85 8.98
N ALA A 280 -19.42 -10.74 9.52
CA ALA A 280 -20.17 -9.76 8.73
C ALA A 280 -19.34 -9.14 7.61
N LEU A 281 -18.08 -8.81 7.89
CA LEU A 281 -17.16 -8.26 6.89
C LEU A 281 -16.89 -9.26 5.76
N ALA A 282 -16.64 -10.51 6.10
CA ALA A 282 -16.46 -11.60 5.14
C ALA A 282 -17.68 -11.74 4.19
N GLU A 283 -18.88 -11.76 4.75
CA GLU A 283 -20.12 -11.87 3.95
C GLU A 283 -20.34 -10.63 3.05
N LEU A 284 -20.05 -9.42 3.52
CA LEU A 284 -20.13 -8.21 2.68
C LEU A 284 -19.11 -8.22 1.54
N LYS A 285 -17.86 -8.66 1.79
CA LYS A 285 -16.85 -8.86 0.74
C LYS A 285 -17.34 -9.85 -0.31
N ARG A 286 -17.89 -10.99 0.12
CA ARG A 286 -18.42 -12.02 -0.80
C ARG A 286 -19.61 -11.53 -1.62
N ALA A 287 -20.45 -10.68 -1.05
CA ALA A 287 -21.50 -9.98 -1.78
C ALA A 287 -20.91 -9.14 -2.92
N TYR A 288 -19.85 -8.38 -2.63
CA TYR A 288 -19.18 -7.52 -3.60
C TYR A 288 -18.47 -8.33 -4.69
N GLU A 289 -17.86 -9.45 -4.32
CA GLU A 289 -17.16 -10.37 -5.23
C GLU A 289 -18.08 -11.11 -6.21
N GLN A 290 -19.40 -11.08 -6.00
CA GLN A 290 -20.34 -11.52 -7.03
C GLN A 290 -20.34 -10.57 -8.23
N LEU A 291 -20.04 -9.29 -8.01
CA LEU A 291 -20.01 -8.25 -9.03
C LEU A 291 -18.64 -8.11 -9.71
N LEU A 292 -17.59 -8.71 -9.15
CA LEU A 292 -16.22 -8.57 -9.61
C LEU A 292 -15.78 -9.66 -10.59
N HIS A 293 -14.78 -9.32 -11.40
CA HIS A 293 -14.06 -10.30 -12.20
C HIS A 293 -13.33 -11.30 -11.27
N PRO A 294 -13.36 -12.62 -11.56
CA PRO A 294 -12.77 -13.64 -10.68
C PRO A 294 -11.31 -13.42 -10.33
N VAL A 295 -10.51 -12.84 -11.23
CA VAL A 295 -9.10 -12.52 -10.96
C VAL A 295 -8.95 -11.44 -9.89
N THR A 296 -9.82 -10.43 -9.92
CA THR A 296 -9.87 -9.39 -8.88
C THR A 296 -10.21 -10.02 -7.52
N VAL A 297 -11.11 -11.01 -7.51
CA VAL A 297 -11.43 -11.80 -6.31
C VAL A 297 -10.19 -12.56 -5.82
N LEU A 298 -9.45 -13.26 -6.69
CA LEU A 298 -8.23 -13.98 -6.29
C LEU A 298 -7.16 -13.06 -5.71
N LYS A 299 -6.95 -11.87 -6.30
CA LYS A 299 -6.03 -10.87 -5.76
C LYS A 299 -6.45 -10.42 -4.36
N ALA A 300 -7.74 -10.18 -4.14
CA ALA A 300 -8.27 -9.82 -2.83
C ALA A 300 -8.11 -10.95 -1.81
N VAL A 301 -8.36 -12.20 -2.20
CA VAL A 301 -8.15 -13.38 -1.35
C VAL A 301 -6.67 -13.55 -1.01
N ALA A 302 -5.75 -13.37 -1.96
CA ALA A 302 -4.31 -13.42 -1.70
C ALA A 302 -3.86 -12.36 -0.69
N GLY A 303 -4.40 -11.13 -0.77
CA GLY A 303 -4.14 -10.09 0.22
C GLY A 303 -4.67 -10.42 1.63
N ASP A 304 -5.85 -11.04 1.70
CA ASP A 304 -6.43 -11.50 2.97
C ASP A 304 -5.64 -12.68 3.57
N GLU A 305 -5.17 -13.62 2.74
CA GLU A 305 -4.34 -14.75 3.12
C GLU A 305 -2.95 -14.31 3.60
N LEU A 306 -2.36 -13.30 2.97
CA LEU A 306 -1.09 -12.69 3.41
C LEU A 306 -1.24 -12.05 4.79
N SER A 307 -2.32 -11.29 4.98
CA SER A 307 -2.64 -10.68 6.27
C SER A 307 -2.89 -11.75 7.34
N LEU A 308 -3.53 -12.87 6.96
CA LEU A 308 -3.77 -14.01 7.84
C LEU A 308 -2.47 -14.71 8.25
N ALA A 309 -1.55 -14.97 7.30
CA ALA A 309 -0.25 -15.55 7.58
C ALA A 309 0.56 -14.67 8.56
N ALA A 310 0.53 -13.34 8.38
CA ALA A 310 1.16 -12.41 9.31
C ALA A 310 0.54 -12.48 10.72
N ASP A 311 -0.78 -12.61 10.83
CA ASP A 311 -1.47 -12.79 12.11
C ASP A 311 -1.13 -14.14 12.79
N THR A 312 -1.04 -15.22 12.02
CA THR A 312 -0.60 -16.54 12.50
C THR A 312 0.82 -16.47 13.04
N SER A 313 1.73 -15.82 12.30
CA SER A 313 3.12 -15.60 12.75
C SER A 313 3.16 -14.83 14.06
N ARG A 314 2.44 -13.70 14.14
CA ARG A 314 2.38 -12.90 15.37
C ARG A 314 1.87 -13.70 16.57
N LEU A 315 0.85 -14.54 16.39
CA LEU A 315 0.35 -15.40 17.45
C LEU A 315 1.37 -16.46 17.88
N ALA A 316 2.14 -17.00 16.93
CA ALA A 316 3.24 -17.92 17.22
C ALA A 316 4.33 -17.24 18.05
N ASP A 317 4.74 -16.02 17.68
CA ASP A 317 5.74 -15.24 18.39
C ASP A 317 5.32 -14.97 19.85
N PHE A 318 4.05 -14.61 20.08
CA PHE A 318 3.52 -14.45 21.43
C PHE A 318 3.56 -15.75 22.25
N THR A 319 3.29 -16.89 21.61
CA THR A 319 3.30 -18.19 22.26
C THR A 319 4.72 -18.60 22.64
N GLU A 320 5.70 -18.36 21.77
CA GLU A 320 7.10 -18.66 22.02
C GLU A 320 7.74 -17.70 23.04
N ALA A 321 7.44 -16.39 22.95
CA ALA A 321 7.88 -15.41 23.93
C ALA A 321 7.30 -15.70 25.32
N GLY A 322 6.03 -16.12 25.40
CA GLY A 322 5.40 -16.55 26.65
C GLY A 322 6.12 -17.72 27.33
N ILE A 323 6.69 -18.65 26.56
CA ILE A 323 7.54 -19.75 27.06
C ILE A 323 8.88 -19.22 27.59
N ARG A 324 9.41 -18.13 27.04
CA ARG A 324 10.68 -17.49 27.48
C ARG A 324 10.49 -16.63 28.76
N LEU A 325 9.32 -16.06 28.98
CA LEU A 325 9.01 -15.19 30.13
C LEU A 325 8.81 -15.93 31.46
N GLU A 326 8.57 -17.24 31.46
CA GLU A 326 8.59 -18.02 32.71
C GLU A 326 10.00 -18.05 33.36
N ALA A 327 11.05 -17.65 32.63
CA ALA A 327 12.42 -17.60 33.11
C ALA A 327 12.87 -16.22 33.66
N ASN A 328 12.11 -15.13 33.47
CA ASN A 328 12.44 -13.80 34.01
C ASN A 328 11.16 -13.07 34.47
N GLN A 329 11.02 -12.91 35.79
CA GLN A 329 9.80 -12.43 36.45
C GLN A 329 9.60 -10.90 36.45
N ASP A 330 10.42 -10.14 35.74
CA ASP A 330 10.33 -8.67 35.74
C ASP A 330 10.14 -8.11 34.32
N ALA A 331 9.03 -7.37 34.15
CA ALA A 331 8.63 -6.47 33.06
C ALA A 331 7.69 -7.00 31.92
N ASN A 332 6.41 -6.66 32.05
CA ASN A 332 5.58 -6.02 31.01
C ASN A 332 5.34 -6.68 29.63
N ALA A 333 5.41 -8.00 29.49
CA ALA A 333 4.89 -8.65 28.28
C ALA A 333 3.38 -8.89 28.40
N ALA A 334 2.58 -7.99 27.83
CA ALA A 334 1.17 -8.28 27.58
C ALA A 334 1.10 -9.49 26.64
N GLY A 335 0.32 -10.52 27.01
CA GLY A 335 0.04 -11.66 26.13
C GLY A 335 -0.65 -11.22 24.82
N PRO A 336 -0.95 -12.16 23.91
CA PRO A 336 -1.62 -11.80 22.65
C PRO A 336 -2.93 -11.05 22.95
N PRO A 337 -3.32 -10.07 22.12
CA PRO A 337 -4.62 -9.41 22.26
C PRO A 337 -5.75 -10.45 22.29
N GLY A 338 -6.78 -10.26 23.14
CA GLY A 338 -7.85 -11.26 23.32
C GLY A 338 -8.63 -11.64 22.07
N TRP A 339 -8.53 -10.84 21.00
CA TRP A 339 -9.13 -11.15 19.69
C TRP A 339 -8.25 -12.06 18.81
N LEU A 340 -6.93 -12.11 19.03
CA LEU A 340 -5.97 -12.87 18.23
C LEU A 340 -5.85 -14.29 18.80
N THR A 341 -6.62 -15.22 18.25
CA THR A 341 -6.71 -16.62 18.70
C THR A 341 -6.69 -17.57 17.50
N ALA A 342 -6.24 -18.81 17.69
CA ALA A 342 -6.23 -19.81 16.62
C ALA A 342 -7.64 -20.08 16.07
N ASP A 343 -8.68 -20.10 16.92
CA ASP A 343 -10.08 -20.17 16.48
C ASP A 343 -10.44 -19.03 15.51
N HIS A 344 -10.07 -17.80 15.84
CA HIS A 344 -10.34 -16.65 14.98
C HIS A 344 -9.58 -16.72 13.65
N LEU A 345 -8.32 -17.16 13.69
CA LEU A 345 -7.52 -17.37 12.48
C LEU A 345 -8.13 -18.48 11.61
N GLY A 346 -8.64 -19.55 12.23
CA GLY A 346 -9.37 -20.62 11.54
C GLY A 346 -10.64 -20.11 10.85
N ASP A 347 -11.44 -19.28 11.53
CA ASP A 347 -12.62 -18.64 10.93
C ASP A 347 -12.24 -17.81 9.67
N ARG A 348 -11.10 -17.11 9.70
CA ARG A 348 -10.58 -16.33 8.56
C ARG A 348 -10.01 -17.21 7.45
N GLN A 349 -9.32 -18.29 7.80
CA GLN A 349 -8.82 -19.26 6.84
C GLN A 349 -9.97 -19.91 6.08
N GLU A 350 -11.06 -20.25 6.78
CA GLU A 350 -12.26 -20.82 6.17
C GLU A 350 -12.92 -19.84 5.20
N ASP A 351 -12.96 -18.53 5.52
CA ASP A 351 -13.46 -17.53 4.57
C ASP A 351 -12.63 -17.48 3.28
N ALA A 352 -11.30 -17.39 3.40
CA ALA A 352 -10.39 -17.38 2.25
C ALA A 352 -10.51 -18.68 1.41
N LEU A 353 -10.66 -19.82 2.08
CA LEU A 353 -10.90 -21.12 1.46
C LEU A 353 -12.20 -21.12 0.65
N VAL A 354 -13.32 -20.73 1.27
CA VAL A 354 -14.62 -20.78 0.60
C VAL A 354 -14.65 -19.83 -0.61
N ARG A 355 -14.07 -18.63 -0.50
CA ARG A 355 -13.95 -17.68 -1.62
C ARG A 355 -13.11 -18.24 -2.77
N SER A 356 -12.00 -18.92 -2.46
CA SER A 356 -11.17 -19.60 -3.45
C SER A 356 -11.91 -20.74 -4.16
N VAL A 357 -12.72 -21.51 -3.41
CA VAL A 357 -13.55 -22.58 -3.97
C VAL A 357 -14.63 -22.04 -4.91
N GLU A 358 -15.23 -20.89 -4.60
CA GLU A 358 -16.19 -20.24 -5.50
C GLU A 358 -15.55 -19.80 -6.81
N VAL A 359 -14.36 -19.20 -6.76
CA VAL A 359 -13.62 -18.84 -7.97
C VAL A 359 -13.23 -20.09 -8.77
N LEU A 360 -12.77 -21.14 -8.09
CA LEU A 360 -12.45 -22.41 -8.74
C LEU A 360 -13.65 -22.98 -9.49
N ALA A 361 -14.84 -22.99 -8.86
CA ALA A 361 -16.06 -23.45 -9.50
C ALA A 361 -16.45 -22.58 -10.72
N ARG A 362 -16.23 -21.27 -10.67
CA ARG A 362 -16.44 -20.37 -11.82
C ARG A 362 -15.47 -20.70 -12.97
N PHE A 363 -14.20 -20.97 -12.68
CA PHE A 363 -13.21 -21.37 -13.67
C PHE A 363 -13.52 -22.73 -14.31
N GLU A 364 -13.87 -23.73 -13.50
CA GLU A 364 -14.27 -25.05 -14.00
C GLU A 364 -15.52 -24.97 -14.89
N SER A 365 -16.49 -24.13 -14.49
CA SER A 365 -17.70 -23.90 -15.29
C SER A 365 -17.38 -23.20 -16.61
N ALA A 366 -16.49 -22.20 -16.60
CA ALA A 366 -16.08 -21.50 -17.82
C ALA A 366 -15.30 -22.44 -18.76
N ALA A 367 -14.39 -23.25 -18.22
CA ALA A 367 -13.59 -24.20 -18.99
C ALA A 367 -14.43 -25.36 -19.59
N SER A 368 -15.57 -25.67 -18.97
CA SER A 368 -16.49 -26.73 -19.42
C SER A 368 -17.62 -26.23 -20.32
N ALA A 369 -17.76 -24.92 -20.52
CA ALA A 369 -18.81 -24.34 -21.33
C ALA A 369 -18.62 -24.70 -22.82
N PRO A 370 -19.66 -25.15 -23.54
CA PRO A 370 -19.56 -25.41 -24.96
C PRO A 370 -19.32 -24.09 -25.72
N PRO A 371 -18.50 -24.09 -26.80
CA PRO A 371 -18.29 -22.90 -27.60
C PRO A 371 -19.63 -22.45 -28.21
N PRO A 372 -19.90 -21.13 -28.27
CA PRO A 372 -21.14 -20.58 -28.80
C PRO A 372 -21.29 -20.97 -30.28
N ALA A 373 -22.53 -21.30 -30.66
CA ALA A 373 -22.85 -21.88 -31.96
C ALA A 373 -22.51 -20.98 -33.17
N ASP A 374 -22.33 -19.67 -32.95
CA ASP A 374 -22.13 -18.67 -34.01
C ASP A 374 -20.72 -18.04 -34.02
N GLY A 375 -19.73 -18.63 -33.33
CA GLY A 375 -18.35 -18.10 -33.33
C GLY A 375 -18.20 -16.74 -32.63
N ALA A 376 -19.16 -16.37 -31.78
CA ALA A 376 -19.29 -15.05 -31.17
C ALA A 376 -18.33 -14.75 -30.00
N HIS A 377 -17.29 -15.56 -29.77
CA HIS A 377 -16.28 -15.18 -28.78
C HIS A 377 -15.34 -14.14 -29.38
N THR A 378 -15.22 -12.99 -28.72
CA THR A 378 -14.10 -12.10 -28.95
C THR A 378 -12.79 -12.85 -28.66
N PRO A 379 -11.68 -12.53 -29.34
CA PRO A 379 -10.36 -13.11 -29.03
C PRO A 379 -10.01 -13.00 -27.54
N GLU A 380 -10.43 -11.90 -26.91
CA GLU A 380 -10.28 -11.64 -25.48
C GLU A 380 -11.05 -12.64 -24.60
N ALA A 381 -12.31 -12.94 -24.93
CA ALA A 381 -13.09 -13.95 -24.20
C ALA A 381 -12.46 -15.35 -24.30
N ALA A 382 -11.92 -15.70 -25.47
CA ALA A 382 -11.21 -16.97 -25.66
C ALA A 382 -9.92 -17.04 -24.82
N ARG A 383 -9.16 -15.93 -24.73
CA ARG A 383 -7.97 -15.83 -23.85
C ARG A 383 -8.35 -16.03 -22.39
N LEU A 384 -9.41 -15.39 -21.91
CA LEU A 384 -9.85 -15.50 -20.52
C LEU A 384 -10.26 -16.93 -20.16
N ILE A 385 -10.96 -17.64 -21.05
CA ILE A 385 -11.33 -19.05 -20.85
C ILE A 385 -10.09 -19.95 -20.82
N ALA A 386 -9.12 -19.73 -21.71
CA ALA A 386 -7.87 -20.47 -21.72
C ALA A 386 -7.07 -20.25 -20.44
N ALA A 387 -6.92 -18.99 -20.01
CA ALA A 387 -6.26 -18.63 -18.77
C ALA A 387 -6.96 -19.24 -17.54
N ALA A 388 -8.29 -19.21 -17.47
CA ALA A 388 -9.05 -19.85 -16.40
C ALA A 388 -8.82 -21.36 -16.32
N LYS A 389 -8.74 -22.03 -17.48
CA LYS A 389 -8.42 -23.46 -17.56
C LYS A 389 -7.01 -23.76 -17.06
N GLU A 390 -6.03 -22.95 -17.44
CA GLU A 390 -4.63 -23.10 -16.99
C GLU A 390 -4.43 -22.73 -15.52
N ALA A 391 -5.22 -21.80 -14.99
CA ALA A 391 -5.21 -21.40 -13.58
C ALA A 391 -5.90 -22.42 -12.66
N THR A 392 -6.68 -23.38 -13.20
CA THR A 392 -7.45 -24.34 -12.40
C THR A 392 -6.58 -25.26 -11.53
N PRO A 393 -5.49 -25.88 -12.04
CA PRO A 393 -4.59 -26.70 -11.23
C PRO A 393 -3.93 -25.95 -10.06
N PRO A 394 -3.23 -24.82 -10.23
CA PRO A 394 -2.63 -24.10 -9.09
C PRO A 394 -3.69 -23.56 -8.13
N LEU A 395 -4.89 -23.18 -8.59
CA LEU A 395 -5.97 -22.79 -7.70
C LEU A 395 -6.49 -23.97 -6.87
N THR A 396 -6.46 -25.19 -7.42
CA THR A 396 -6.78 -26.42 -6.68
C THR A 396 -5.74 -26.69 -5.59
N GLU A 397 -4.45 -26.54 -5.90
CA GLU A 397 -3.36 -26.63 -4.92
C GLU A 397 -3.53 -25.60 -3.79
N ALA A 398 -3.92 -24.36 -4.12
CA ALA A 398 -4.20 -23.32 -3.13
C ALA A 398 -5.33 -23.73 -2.18
N VAL A 399 -6.44 -24.22 -2.73
CA VAL A 399 -7.60 -24.70 -1.95
C VAL A 399 -7.23 -25.88 -1.03
N GLU A 400 -6.37 -26.79 -1.48
CA GLU A 400 -5.88 -27.90 -0.66
C GLU A 400 -4.98 -27.42 0.48
N ALA A 401 -4.05 -26.51 0.20
CA ALA A 401 -3.18 -25.90 1.21
C ALA A 401 -3.98 -25.11 2.26
N MET A 402 -4.94 -24.29 1.84
CA MET A 402 -5.85 -23.57 2.75
C MET A 402 -6.65 -24.50 3.66
N ARG A 403 -7.11 -25.65 3.14
CA ARG A 403 -7.79 -26.68 3.94
C ARG A 403 -6.86 -27.30 4.98
N SER A 404 -5.61 -27.57 4.60
CA SER A 404 -4.58 -28.08 5.51
C SER A 404 -4.22 -27.05 6.59
N ALA A 405 -4.10 -25.77 6.23
CA ALA A 405 -3.90 -24.67 7.16
C ALA A 405 -5.04 -24.59 8.18
N ASN A 406 -6.30 -24.69 7.73
CA ASN A 406 -7.45 -24.64 8.62
C ASN A 406 -7.43 -25.80 9.65
N GLN A 407 -7.14 -27.02 9.18
CA GLN A 407 -6.98 -28.19 10.07
C GLN A 407 -5.81 -28.05 11.07
N ALA A 408 -4.75 -27.34 10.69
CA ALA A 408 -3.63 -27.05 11.59
C ALA A 408 -4.03 -26.02 12.66
N LEU A 409 -4.77 -24.96 12.27
CA LEU A 409 -5.31 -23.96 13.19
C LEU A 409 -6.30 -24.57 14.19
N GLU A 410 -7.18 -25.47 13.75
CA GLU A 410 -8.09 -26.22 14.64
C GLU A 410 -7.34 -27.04 15.70
N ARG A 411 -6.13 -27.52 15.38
CA ARG A 411 -5.24 -28.25 16.30
C ARG A 411 -4.31 -27.33 17.08
N ASN A 412 -4.39 -26.01 16.89
CA ASN A 412 -3.48 -25.01 17.42
C ASN A 412 -2.00 -25.24 17.05
N ASP A 413 -1.75 -25.85 15.89
CA ASP A 413 -0.41 -26.07 15.31
C ASP A 413 -0.05 -24.90 14.39
N LEU A 414 0.39 -23.79 14.99
CA LEU A 414 0.65 -22.52 14.30
C LEU A 414 1.77 -22.63 13.26
N ALA A 415 2.79 -23.45 13.52
CA ALA A 415 3.91 -23.63 12.60
C ALA A 415 3.49 -24.38 11.33
N SER A 416 2.68 -25.43 11.46
CA SER A 416 2.12 -26.10 10.28
C SER A 416 1.10 -25.22 9.56
N ALA A 417 0.26 -24.47 10.29
CA ALA A 417 -0.68 -23.53 9.70
C ALA A 417 0.03 -22.49 8.83
N LEU A 418 1.09 -21.86 9.36
CA LEU A 418 1.86 -20.85 8.62
C LEU A 418 2.51 -21.42 7.36
N ARG A 419 3.09 -22.63 7.42
CA ARG A 419 3.67 -23.29 6.24
C ARG A 419 2.63 -23.53 5.14
N GLU A 420 1.44 -24.02 5.51
CA GLU A 420 0.36 -24.26 4.55
C GLU A 420 -0.24 -22.95 4.00
N GLN A 421 -0.32 -21.89 4.80
CA GLN A 421 -0.71 -20.55 4.35
C GLN A 421 0.27 -19.97 3.32
N VAL A 422 1.57 -20.14 3.53
CA VAL A 422 2.61 -19.75 2.55
C VAL A 422 2.48 -20.58 1.27
N ALA A 423 2.22 -21.89 1.38
CA ALA A 423 1.97 -22.74 0.21
C ALA A 423 0.72 -22.30 -0.56
N ALA A 424 -0.36 -21.92 0.14
CA ALA A 424 -1.57 -21.36 -0.46
C ALA A 424 -1.27 -20.05 -1.22
N LEU A 425 -0.50 -19.13 -0.63
CA LEU A 425 -0.10 -17.88 -1.28
C LEU A 425 0.71 -18.11 -2.56
N GLN A 426 1.65 -19.04 -2.55
CA GLN A 426 2.45 -19.42 -3.74
C GLN A 426 1.59 -20.06 -4.83
N ALA A 427 0.56 -20.81 -4.45
CA ALA A 427 -0.36 -21.40 -5.41
C ALA A 427 -1.35 -20.37 -5.98
N LEU A 428 -1.85 -19.44 -5.15
CA LEU A 428 -2.67 -18.31 -5.60
C LEU A 428 -1.91 -17.39 -6.55
N SER A 429 -0.65 -17.05 -6.27
CA SER A 429 0.15 -16.18 -7.14
C SER A 429 0.34 -16.82 -8.52
N ARG A 430 0.64 -18.12 -8.58
CA ARG A 430 0.71 -18.88 -9.83
C ARG A 430 -0.63 -18.87 -10.58
N ALA A 431 -1.75 -19.04 -9.89
CA ALA A 431 -3.07 -18.96 -10.52
C ALA A 431 -3.38 -17.56 -11.10
N ILE A 432 -3.02 -16.49 -10.38
CA ILE A 432 -3.20 -15.10 -10.80
C ILE A 432 -2.31 -14.77 -12.01
N GLU A 433 -1.08 -15.30 -12.05
CA GLU A 433 -0.12 -15.06 -13.12
C GLU A 433 -0.65 -15.49 -14.51
N PHE A 434 -1.58 -16.47 -14.58
CA PHE A 434 -2.21 -16.87 -15.85
C PHE A 434 -3.03 -15.75 -16.53
N PHE A 435 -3.34 -14.69 -15.79
CA PHE A 435 -4.05 -13.51 -16.29
C PHE A 435 -3.14 -12.29 -16.49
N ALA A 436 -1.82 -12.45 -16.31
CA ALA A 436 -0.83 -11.41 -16.60
C ALA A 436 -0.76 -11.09 -18.11
N GLY A 437 -0.64 -9.82 -18.44
CA GLY A 437 -0.40 -9.34 -19.80
C GLY A 437 1.08 -9.40 -20.18
N VAL A 438 1.40 -8.91 -21.37
CA VAL A 438 2.76 -8.90 -21.93
C VAL A 438 3.74 -8.18 -21.00
N ARG A 439 3.35 -7.00 -20.51
CA ARG A 439 4.18 -6.16 -19.63
C ARG A 439 4.48 -6.86 -18.31
N GLU A 440 3.46 -7.40 -17.66
CA GLU A 440 3.61 -8.06 -16.36
C GLU A 440 4.43 -9.35 -16.46
N LEU A 441 4.26 -10.13 -17.53
CA LEU A 441 5.06 -11.34 -17.75
C LEU A 441 6.54 -11.04 -17.95
N ILE A 442 6.86 -9.96 -18.67
CA ILE A 442 8.25 -9.51 -18.84
C ILE A 442 8.87 -9.16 -17.48
N GLU A 443 8.15 -8.43 -16.62
CA GLU A 443 8.64 -8.05 -15.29
C GLU A 443 8.81 -9.25 -14.37
N LEU A 444 7.84 -10.16 -14.34
CA LEU A 444 7.93 -11.37 -13.52
C LEU A 444 9.10 -12.25 -13.97
N ALA A 445 9.30 -12.40 -15.28
CA ALA A 445 10.42 -13.16 -15.82
C ALA A 445 11.76 -12.48 -15.48
N HIS A 446 11.85 -11.17 -15.66
CA HIS A 446 13.06 -10.39 -15.35
C HIS A 446 13.39 -10.42 -13.86
N ALA A 447 12.40 -10.24 -12.97
CA ALA A 447 12.58 -10.30 -11.52
C ALA A 447 13.08 -11.67 -11.08
N GLY A 448 12.47 -12.75 -11.58
CA GLY A 448 12.94 -14.11 -11.33
C GLY A 448 14.38 -14.32 -11.81
N GLN A 449 14.71 -13.82 -13.01
CA GLN A 449 16.05 -13.97 -13.55
C GLN A 449 17.10 -13.15 -12.78
N THR A 450 16.72 -11.97 -12.28
CA THR A 450 17.55 -11.13 -11.42
C THR A 450 17.86 -11.83 -10.10
N GLU A 451 16.85 -12.46 -9.50
CA GLU A 451 17.00 -13.29 -8.30
C GLU A 451 17.96 -14.47 -8.57
N ALA A 452 17.82 -15.16 -9.70
CA ALA A 452 18.73 -16.25 -10.08
C ALA A 452 20.17 -15.77 -10.22
N THR A 453 20.41 -14.61 -10.86
CA THR A 453 21.75 -14.05 -10.97
C THR A 453 22.35 -13.67 -9.61
N ALA A 454 21.55 -13.08 -8.71
CA ALA A 454 21.99 -12.71 -7.35
C ALA A 454 22.36 -13.94 -6.50
N LEU A 455 21.59 -15.03 -6.62
CA LEU A 455 21.92 -16.29 -5.96
C LEU A 455 23.22 -16.92 -6.49
N LEU A 456 23.55 -16.67 -7.76
CA LEU A 456 24.75 -17.23 -8.39
C LEU A 456 25.99 -16.36 -8.21
N ASP A 457 25.85 -15.19 -7.60
CA ASP A 457 26.96 -14.28 -7.33
C ASP A 457 28.01 -14.99 -6.44
N PRO A 458 29.29 -14.99 -6.83
CA PRO A 458 30.36 -15.61 -6.07
C PRO A 458 30.53 -15.06 -4.64
N ASP A 459 30.09 -13.84 -4.37
CA ASP A 459 30.26 -13.17 -3.07
C ASP A 459 29.02 -13.31 -2.16
N SER A 460 27.94 -13.94 -2.65
CA SER A 460 26.75 -14.25 -1.85
C SER A 460 27.03 -15.24 -0.71
N ASP A 461 26.41 -14.99 0.44
CA ASP A 461 26.57 -15.76 1.69
C ASP A 461 26.31 -17.26 1.45
N PRO A 462 27.23 -18.16 1.84
CA PRO A 462 27.03 -19.60 1.76
C PRO A 462 25.74 -20.10 2.43
N GLN A 463 25.23 -19.42 3.48
CA GLN A 463 23.97 -19.78 4.13
C GLN A 463 22.74 -19.50 3.25
N GLN A 464 22.80 -18.50 2.37
CA GLN A 464 21.75 -18.24 1.38
C GLN A 464 21.70 -19.30 0.27
N MET A 465 22.68 -20.23 0.24
CA MET A 465 22.73 -21.34 -0.70
C MET A 465 22.03 -22.61 -0.21
N ASP A 466 21.59 -22.65 1.05
CA ASP A 466 20.69 -23.71 1.50
C ASP A 466 19.44 -23.67 0.61
N ASP A 467 19.20 -24.77 -0.11
CA ASP A 467 18.17 -24.93 -1.16
C ASP A 467 18.28 -24.06 -2.44
N ALA A 468 19.38 -23.31 -2.65
CA ALA A 468 19.55 -22.47 -3.85
C ALA A 468 19.43 -23.25 -5.16
N GLY A 469 19.92 -24.49 -5.22
CA GLY A 469 19.76 -25.33 -6.41
C GLY A 469 18.29 -25.62 -6.76
N ALA A 470 17.44 -25.89 -5.76
CA ALA A 470 16.01 -26.10 -5.97
C ALA A 470 15.29 -24.80 -6.35
N ARG A 471 15.73 -23.67 -5.76
CA ARG A 471 15.21 -22.34 -6.07
C ARG A 471 15.55 -21.92 -7.52
N LEU A 472 16.80 -22.11 -7.95
CA LEU A 472 17.24 -21.81 -9.32
C LEU A 472 16.47 -22.60 -10.37
N LEU A 473 16.27 -23.91 -10.14
CA LEU A 473 15.48 -24.75 -11.05
C LEU A 473 14.02 -24.32 -11.10
N ARG A 474 13.45 -23.87 -9.98
CA ARG A 474 12.10 -23.33 -9.95
C ARG A 474 11.99 -22.05 -10.77
N ILE A 475 12.91 -21.11 -10.58
CA ILE A 475 12.97 -19.86 -11.37
C ILE A 475 13.07 -20.18 -12.86
N ALA A 476 13.94 -21.12 -13.25
CA ALA A 476 14.09 -21.52 -14.64
C ALA A 476 12.77 -22.05 -15.23
N ALA A 477 12.13 -23.00 -14.54
CA ALA A 477 10.87 -23.59 -14.98
C ALA A 477 9.72 -22.57 -15.05
N GLU A 478 9.62 -21.66 -14.09
CA GLU A 478 8.63 -20.58 -14.13
C GLU A 478 8.88 -19.63 -15.31
N ASN A 479 10.14 -19.24 -15.55
CA ASN A 479 10.50 -18.36 -16.66
C ASN A 479 10.27 -19.02 -18.03
N GLU A 480 10.48 -20.32 -18.17
CA GLU A 480 10.13 -21.06 -19.38
C GLU A 480 8.63 -20.94 -19.69
N ILE A 481 7.77 -21.17 -18.69
CA ILE A 481 6.32 -21.04 -18.82
C ILE A 481 5.92 -19.60 -19.18
N ARG A 482 6.49 -18.60 -18.48
CA ARG A 482 6.23 -17.17 -18.74
C ARG A 482 6.58 -16.79 -20.17
N LEU A 483 7.77 -17.18 -20.64
CA LEU A 483 8.23 -16.84 -21.98
C LEU A 483 7.43 -17.55 -23.07
N ALA A 484 7.00 -18.80 -22.86
CA ALA A 484 6.11 -19.49 -23.79
C ALA A 484 4.75 -18.78 -23.93
N ARG A 485 4.19 -18.31 -22.80
CA ARG A 485 2.96 -17.52 -22.80
C ARG A 485 3.16 -16.14 -23.45
N LEU A 486 4.29 -15.49 -23.17
CA LEU A 486 4.67 -14.23 -23.80
C LEU A 486 4.71 -14.36 -25.33
N ASP A 487 5.33 -15.41 -25.88
CA ASP A 487 5.35 -15.65 -27.33
C ASP A 487 3.93 -15.81 -27.90
N SER A 488 3.05 -16.53 -27.20
CA SER A 488 1.64 -16.68 -27.60
C SER A 488 0.88 -15.36 -27.62
N LEU A 489 1.08 -14.49 -26.62
CA LEU A 489 0.44 -13.17 -26.57
C LEU A 489 0.94 -12.27 -27.71
N LEU A 490 2.25 -12.23 -27.93
CA LEU A 490 2.87 -11.46 -29.01
C LEU A 490 2.44 -11.96 -30.40
N ALA A 491 2.28 -13.27 -30.58
CA ALA A 491 1.75 -13.85 -31.81
C ALA A 491 0.33 -13.33 -32.11
N GLN A 492 -0.51 -13.24 -31.08
CA GLN A 492 -1.88 -12.77 -31.24
C GLN A 492 -1.96 -11.25 -31.48
N GLU A 493 -1.03 -10.45 -30.91
CA GLU A 493 -0.89 -9.03 -31.25
C GLU A 493 -0.52 -8.83 -32.75
N LEU A 494 0.37 -9.68 -33.28
CA LEU A 494 0.72 -9.67 -34.70
C LEU A 494 -0.44 -10.07 -35.63
N GLU A 495 -1.28 -11.03 -35.21
CA GLU A 495 -2.47 -11.41 -35.97
C GLU A 495 -3.52 -10.29 -35.95
N ALA A 496 -3.76 -9.67 -34.80
CA ALA A 496 -4.71 -8.57 -34.68
C ALA A 496 -4.30 -7.34 -35.54
N THR A 497 -3.01 -7.04 -35.62
CA THR A 497 -2.49 -5.96 -36.49
C THR A 497 -2.54 -6.33 -37.97
N ALA A 498 -2.55 -7.62 -38.34
CA ALA A 498 -2.67 -8.05 -39.73
C ALA A 498 -4.11 -7.95 -40.27
N ASP A 499 -5.13 -8.18 -39.44
CA ASP A 499 -6.53 -8.11 -39.85
C ASP A 499 -7.06 -6.67 -40.01
N GLY A 500 -6.43 -5.69 -39.35
CA GLY A 500 -6.74 -4.26 -39.50
C GLY A 500 -6.20 -3.61 -40.78
N ASP A 501 -5.18 -4.22 -41.39
CA ASP A 501 -4.34 -3.59 -42.44
C ASP A 501 -4.57 -4.17 -43.85
N ALA A 502 -5.66 -4.92 -44.06
CA ALA A 502 -5.99 -5.53 -45.35
C ALA A 502 -6.32 -4.51 -46.49
N GLY A 503 -6.08 -3.21 -46.26
CA GLY A 503 -6.44 -2.10 -47.14
C GLY A 503 -5.29 -1.41 -47.87
N ASP A 504 -4.08 -1.31 -47.29
CA ASP A 504 -3.00 -0.49 -47.87
C ASP A 504 -1.64 -1.23 -47.86
N GLU A 505 -0.99 -1.26 -49.02
CA GLU A 505 0.30 -1.91 -49.31
C GLU A 505 1.50 -1.06 -48.79
N GLU A 506 1.38 -0.43 -47.63
CA GLU A 506 2.38 0.48 -47.04
C GLU A 506 3.11 -0.13 -45.83
N ALA A 507 4.27 0.45 -45.47
CA ALA A 507 5.29 -0.08 -44.57
C ALA A 507 4.73 -0.62 -43.23
N PRO A 508 5.33 -1.69 -42.63
CA PRO A 508 4.83 -2.30 -41.40
C PRO A 508 4.68 -1.25 -40.29
N THR A 509 3.51 -1.21 -39.65
CA THR A 509 3.23 -0.28 -38.57
C THR A 509 4.27 -0.39 -37.44
N PRO A 510 4.57 0.70 -36.71
CA PRO A 510 5.50 0.66 -35.58
C PRO A 510 5.15 -0.42 -34.54
N GLU A 511 3.85 -0.68 -34.34
CA GLU A 511 3.34 -1.73 -33.44
C GLU A 511 3.70 -3.14 -33.94
N ARG A 512 3.57 -3.39 -35.24
CA ARG A 512 3.96 -4.66 -35.85
C ARG A 512 5.47 -4.89 -35.77
N GLN A 513 6.27 -3.87 -36.06
CA GLN A 513 7.73 -3.94 -35.93
C GLN A 513 8.15 -4.22 -34.48
N ARG A 514 7.52 -3.54 -33.52
CA ARG A 514 7.74 -3.77 -32.09
C ARG A 514 7.42 -5.22 -31.70
N ALA A 515 6.26 -5.73 -32.08
CA ALA A 515 5.87 -7.11 -31.76
C ALA A 515 6.79 -8.15 -32.44
N GLU A 516 7.30 -7.90 -33.65
CA GLU A 516 8.29 -8.76 -34.31
C GLU A 516 9.64 -8.79 -33.58
N VAL A 517 10.15 -7.61 -33.18
CA VAL A 517 11.39 -7.52 -32.36
C VAL A 517 11.18 -8.19 -31.01
N ALA A 518 10.01 -7.99 -30.38
CA ALA A 518 9.66 -8.62 -29.12
C ALA A 518 9.73 -10.15 -29.23
N ARG A 519 9.16 -10.76 -30.27
CA ARG A 519 9.23 -12.22 -30.45
C ARG A 519 10.64 -12.73 -30.65
N GLN A 520 11.50 -11.98 -31.34
CA GLN A 520 12.92 -12.36 -31.50
C GLN A 520 13.64 -12.37 -30.14
N LEU A 521 13.42 -11.33 -29.33
CA LEU A 521 13.99 -11.25 -27.99
C LEU A 521 13.42 -12.31 -27.05
N THR A 522 12.11 -12.60 -27.13
CA THR A 522 11.48 -13.69 -26.37
C THR A 522 12.09 -15.04 -26.73
N ALA A 523 12.31 -15.33 -28.01
CA ALA A 523 12.95 -16.58 -28.45
C ALA A 523 14.41 -16.69 -27.97
N ALA A 524 15.16 -15.58 -28.00
CA ALA A 524 16.53 -15.54 -27.48
C ALA A 524 16.57 -15.76 -25.95
N ALA A 525 15.63 -15.13 -25.22
CA ALA A 525 15.47 -15.34 -23.78
C ALA A 525 15.10 -16.80 -23.45
N GLN A 526 14.24 -17.44 -24.24
CA GLN A 526 13.87 -18.86 -24.07
C GLN A 526 15.08 -19.78 -24.20
N ASP A 527 15.89 -19.61 -25.25
CA ASP A 527 17.11 -20.39 -25.44
C ASP A 527 18.10 -20.20 -24.27
N ALA A 528 18.26 -18.97 -23.79
CA ALA A 528 19.12 -18.68 -22.66
C ALA A 528 18.61 -19.29 -21.34
N VAL A 529 17.29 -19.23 -21.07
CA VAL A 529 16.67 -19.87 -19.89
C VAL A 529 16.81 -21.39 -19.95
N GLN A 530 16.61 -22.01 -21.12
CA GLN A 530 16.79 -23.45 -21.30
C GLN A 530 18.25 -23.86 -21.02
N ARG A 531 19.23 -23.11 -21.55
CA ARG A 531 20.65 -23.34 -21.24
C ARG A 531 20.96 -23.15 -19.76
N PHE A 532 20.33 -22.16 -19.11
CA PHE A 532 20.44 -21.94 -17.67
C PHE A 532 19.93 -23.15 -16.88
N GLU A 533 18.75 -23.68 -17.22
CA GLU A 533 18.17 -24.86 -16.56
C GLU A 533 19.05 -26.11 -16.74
N GLU A 534 19.51 -26.38 -17.95
CA GLU A 534 20.38 -27.51 -18.26
C GLU A 534 21.68 -27.47 -17.42
N ARG A 535 22.27 -26.27 -17.31
CA ARG A 535 23.48 -26.06 -16.49
C ARG A 535 23.20 -26.15 -15.01
N ALA A 536 22.12 -25.53 -14.52
CA ALA A 536 21.72 -25.62 -13.11
C ALA A 536 21.46 -27.08 -12.71
N THR A 537 20.85 -27.88 -13.59
CA THR A 537 20.62 -29.32 -13.37
C THR A 537 21.93 -30.11 -13.34
N ALA A 538 22.82 -29.87 -14.30
CA ALA A 538 24.12 -30.53 -14.37
C ALA A 538 24.98 -30.25 -13.12
N GLU A 539 24.95 -29.00 -12.65
CA GLU A 539 25.73 -28.54 -11.50
C GLU A 539 25.00 -28.64 -10.16
N ALA A 540 23.75 -29.13 -10.12
CA ALA A 540 22.94 -29.19 -8.90
C ALA A 540 23.60 -29.93 -7.73
N SER A 541 24.45 -30.93 -8.02
CA SER A 541 25.22 -31.62 -6.98
C SER A 541 26.39 -30.79 -6.45
N ALA A 542 27.02 -29.98 -7.30
CA ALA A 542 28.11 -29.08 -6.91
C ALA A 542 27.57 -27.87 -6.14
N LEU A 543 26.46 -27.28 -6.61
CA LEU A 543 25.78 -26.17 -5.92
C LEU A 543 25.31 -26.57 -4.51
N ARG A 544 24.79 -27.79 -4.31
CA ARG A 544 24.45 -28.29 -2.96
C ARG A 544 25.65 -28.45 -2.03
N ARG A 545 26.82 -28.78 -2.57
CA ARG A 545 28.07 -28.87 -1.77
C ARG A 545 28.64 -27.49 -1.41
N CYS A 546 28.23 -26.43 -2.09
CA CYS A 546 28.61 -25.06 -1.73
C CYS A 546 28.05 -24.65 -0.36
N ALA A 547 26.85 -25.13 0.00
CA ALA A 547 26.18 -24.76 1.24
C ALA A 547 26.77 -25.47 2.49
N SER A 548 27.39 -26.63 2.32
CA SER A 548 27.92 -27.44 3.43
C SER A 548 29.34 -27.04 3.89
N ALA A 549 29.92 -25.95 3.37
CA ALA A 549 31.28 -25.47 3.68
C ALA A 549 32.42 -26.52 3.49
N GLU A 550 32.15 -27.60 2.77
CA GLU A 550 33.07 -28.74 2.60
C GLU A 550 33.96 -28.67 1.35
N ASP A 551 33.97 -27.56 0.60
CA ASP A 551 34.73 -27.49 -0.66
C ASP A 551 35.99 -26.59 -0.59
N PRO A 552 37.18 -27.16 -0.31
CA PRO A 552 38.46 -26.47 -0.46
C PRO A 552 38.94 -26.37 -1.92
N SER A 553 38.16 -26.87 -2.89
CA SER A 553 38.48 -26.84 -4.32
C SER A 553 37.60 -25.79 -5.02
N GLY A 554 38.14 -25.05 -5.98
CA GLY A 554 37.37 -24.03 -6.72
C GLY A 554 36.19 -24.55 -7.56
N ALA A 555 35.76 -25.80 -7.36
CA ALA A 555 34.65 -26.44 -8.06
C ALA A 555 33.31 -25.75 -7.79
N CYS A 556 33.03 -25.35 -6.55
CA CYS A 556 31.85 -24.54 -6.24
C CYS A 556 31.82 -23.21 -7.02
N ARG A 557 32.94 -22.47 -7.01
CA ARG A 557 33.06 -21.18 -7.73
C ARG A 557 32.91 -21.37 -9.25
N GLN A 558 33.48 -22.45 -9.79
CA GLN A 558 33.33 -22.80 -11.20
C GLN A 558 31.88 -23.15 -11.54
N ALA A 559 31.22 -23.99 -10.75
CA ALA A 559 29.82 -24.36 -10.94
C ALA A 559 28.90 -23.13 -10.90
N ARG A 560 29.10 -22.20 -9.94
CA ARG A 560 28.38 -20.93 -9.91
C ARG A 560 28.61 -20.12 -11.19
N SER A 561 29.87 -19.95 -11.61
CA SER A 561 30.21 -19.23 -12.84
C SER A 561 29.59 -19.85 -14.09
N ASP A 562 29.58 -21.17 -14.21
CA ASP A 562 29.07 -21.90 -15.37
C ASP A 562 27.54 -21.79 -15.50
N VAL A 563 26.84 -21.68 -14.37
CA VAL A 563 25.39 -21.44 -14.33
C VAL A 563 25.05 -19.95 -14.46
N HIS A 564 25.90 -19.07 -13.93
CA HIS A 564 25.70 -17.61 -13.97
C HIS A 564 25.71 -17.06 -15.39
N ALA A 565 26.59 -17.56 -16.27
CA ALA A 565 26.70 -17.06 -17.64
C ALA A 565 25.39 -17.12 -18.44
N PRO A 566 24.72 -18.28 -18.61
CA PRO A 566 23.43 -18.33 -19.30
C PRO A 566 22.32 -17.61 -18.51
N ALA A 567 22.38 -17.58 -17.18
CA ALA A 567 21.42 -16.85 -16.37
C ALA A 567 21.48 -15.33 -16.63
N ASN A 568 22.68 -14.77 -16.76
CA ASN A 568 22.87 -13.35 -17.06
C ASN A 568 22.49 -13.03 -18.51
N GLU A 569 22.74 -13.93 -19.45
CA GLU A 569 22.31 -13.77 -20.84
C GLU A 569 20.78 -13.66 -20.96
N ALA A 570 20.04 -14.56 -20.28
CA ALA A 570 18.58 -14.49 -20.19
C ALA A 570 18.11 -13.16 -19.59
N ARG A 571 18.79 -12.68 -18.53
CA ARG A 571 18.50 -11.39 -17.89
C ARG A 571 18.64 -10.23 -18.87
N THR A 572 19.69 -10.24 -19.70
CA THR A 572 19.93 -9.21 -20.72
C THR A 572 18.81 -9.15 -21.76
N TYR A 573 18.39 -10.29 -22.34
CA TYR A 573 17.27 -10.29 -23.31
C TYR A 573 15.95 -9.85 -22.68
N LEU A 574 15.70 -10.22 -21.42
CA LEU A 574 14.54 -9.75 -20.68
C LEU A 574 14.62 -8.24 -20.42
N ALA A 575 15.79 -7.69 -20.13
CA ALA A 575 15.98 -6.24 -19.99
C ALA A 575 15.76 -5.50 -21.32
N GLU A 576 16.16 -6.07 -22.46
CA GLU A 576 15.84 -5.52 -23.79
C GLU A 576 14.34 -5.54 -24.08
N LEU A 577 13.63 -6.63 -23.71
CA LEU A 577 12.16 -6.68 -23.76
C LEU A 577 11.51 -5.60 -22.89
N ARG A 578 12.05 -5.36 -21.70
CA ARG A 578 11.58 -4.26 -20.84
C ARG A 578 11.79 -2.90 -21.50
N ARG A 579 12.94 -2.63 -22.13
CA ARG A 579 13.16 -1.37 -22.87
C ARG A 579 12.19 -1.19 -24.03
N LEU A 580 11.79 -2.28 -24.67
CA LEU A 580 10.82 -2.25 -25.76
C LEU A 580 9.39 -1.98 -25.26
N TYR A 581 9.05 -2.43 -24.04
CA TYR A 581 7.69 -2.34 -23.51
C TYR A 581 7.41 -1.25 -22.48
N TYR A 582 8.45 -0.70 -21.88
CA TYR A 582 8.37 0.33 -20.86
C TYR A 582 9.03 1.60 -21.38
N THR A 583 8.37 2.73 -21.12
CA THR A 583 8.92 4.04 -21.44
C THR A 583 10.17 4.31 -20.59
N ILE A 584 11.09 5.12 -21.11
CA ILE A 584 12.27 5.53 -20.36
C ILE A 584 11.90 6.20 -19.02
N VAL A 585 10.78 6.93 -18.99
CA VAL A 585 10.26 7.56 -17.77
C VAL A 585 9.85 6.52 -16.73
N GLU A 586 9.27 5.38 -17.12
CA GLU A 586 8.93 4.30 -16.19
C GLU A 586 10.19 3.63 -15.63
N HIS A 587 11.21 3.39 -16.47
CA HIS A 587 12.51 2.89 -16.03
C HIS A 587 13.18 3.83 -15.02
N LEU A 588 13.11 5.14 -15.27
CA LEU A 588 13.63 6.14 -14.32
C LEU A 588 12.86 6.17 -13.00
N ARG A 589 11.53 6.06 -13.04
CA ARG A 589 10.71 5.98 -11.82
C ARG A 589 11.05 4.74 -11.00
N GLU A 590 11.21 3.60 -11.66
CA GLU A 590 11.60 2.36 -10.99
C GLU A 590 13.00 2.45 -10.38
N LEU A 591 13.98 2.93 -11.15
CA LEU A 591 15.34 3.16 -10.65
C LEU A 591 15.33 4.10 -9.43
N GLY A 592 14.55 5.19 -9.48
CA GLY A 592 14.39 6.10 -8.35
C GLY A 592 13.79 5.42 -7.10
N MET A 593 12.82 4.53 -7.27
CA MET A 593 12.24 3.75 -6.16
C MET A 593 13.26 2.77 -5.56
N GLN A 594 13.97 2.02 -6.41
CA GLN A 594 14.99 1.05 -5.96
C GLN A 594 16.16 1.73 -5.26
N GLN A 595 16.55 2.91 -5.74
CA GLN A 595 17.58 3.76 -5.13
C GLN A 595 17.14 4.25 -3.74
N ALA A 596 15.90 4.72 -3.59
CA ALA A 596 15.37 5.17 -2.31
C ALA A 596 15.31 4.03 -1.27
N GLU A 597 14.91 2.83 -1.69
CA GLU A 597 14.90 1.65 -0.82
C GLU A 597 16.32 1.25 -0.38
N THR A 598 17.30 1.40 -1.27
CA THR A 598 18.70 1.07 -0.97
C THR A 598 19.33 2.10 -0.05
N HIS A 599 18.97 3.38 -0.21
CA HIS A 599 19.31 4.45 0.73
C HIS A 599 18.73 4.18 2.12
N ASP A 600 17.45 3.83 2.24
CA ASP A 600 16.83 3.54 3.52
C ASP A 600 17.53 2.39 4.26
N ARG A 601 17.90 1.32 3.53
CA ARG A 601 18.66 0.20 4.11
C ARG A 601 20.06 0.61 4.56
N ALA A 602 20.78 1.36 3.73
CA ALA A 602 22.11 1.87 4.08
C ALA A 602 22.06 2.78 5.32
N ALA A 603 21.04 3.63 5.41
CA ALA A 603 20.82 4.54 6.54
C ALA A 603 20.51 3.78 7.84
N THR A 604 19.70 2.72 7.79
CA THR A 604 19.44 1.85 8.94
C THR A 604 20.72 1.22 9.46
N VAL A 605 21.51 0.58 8.58
CA VAL A 605 22.78 -0.06 8.97
C VAL A 605 23.78 0.96 9.54
N GLN A 606 23.87 2.16 8.96
CA GLN A 606 24.73 3.23 9.48
C GLN A 606 24.29 3.70 10.87
N PHE A 607 22.98 3.77 11.11
CA PHE A 607 22.43 4.16 12.41
C PHE A 607 22.76 3.11 13.48
N GLU A 608 22.53 1.82 13.19
CA GLU A 608 22.84 0.73 14.12
C GLU A 608 24.34 0.63 14.43
N ARG A 609 25.19 0.89 13.43
CA ARG A 609 26.65 0.96 13.64
C ARG A 609 27.07 2.08 14.58
N LYS A 610 26.48 3.28 14.42
CA LYS A 610 26.76 4.42 15.31
C LYS A 610 26.24 4.18 16.72
N ASP A 611 25.06 3.59 16.88
CA ASP A 611 24.53 3.20 18.20
C ASP A 611 25.41 2.15 18.89
N ALA A 612 25.95 1.19 18.13
CA ALA A 612 26.90 0.20 18.65
C ALA A 612 28.25 0.81 19.05
N GLU A 613 28.72 1.84 18.33
CA GLU A 613 29.96 2.56 18.64
C GLU A 613 29.81 3.47 19.87
N GLU A 614 28.66 4.15 20.03
CA GLU A 614 28.36 4.95 21.23
C GLU A 614 28.08 4.08 22.48
N ALA A 615 27.55 2.86 22.31
CA ALA A 615 27.34 1.90 23.38
C ALA A 615 28.63 1.19 23.83
N ALA A 616 29.74 1.30 23.08
CA ALA A 616 31.01 0.72 23.46
C ALA A 616 31.69 1.59 24.56
N PRO A 617 31.89 1.06 25.79
CA PRO A 617 32.51 1.85 26.85
C PRO A 617 33.95 2.17 26.49
N ALA A 618 34.35 3.44 26.67
CA ALA A 618 35.71 3.94 26.49
C ALA A 618 36.73 3.09 27.27
N ALA A 619 37.32 2.09 26.61
CA ALA A 619 38.40 1.29 27.14
C ALA A 619 39.69 2.12 27.08
N SER A 620 40.08 2.60 28.25
CA SER A 620 41.37 3.21 28.53
C SER A 620 42.53 2.36 27.99
N GLU A 621 43.47 3.03 27.35
CA GLU A 621 44.79 2.55 26.96
C GLU A 621 45.54 1.89 28.14
N GLU A 622 45.55 0.56 28.23
CA GLU A 622 46.63 -0.19 28.88
C GLU A 622 46.86 -1.54 28.15
N PRO A 623 48.12 -1.92 27.84
CA PRO A 623 48.41 -3.17 27.14
C PRO A 623 48.57 -4.30 28.16
N ALA A 624 47.59 -5.20 28.25
CA ALA A 624 47.73 -6.45 29.00
C ALA A 624 47.56 -7.65 28.06
N ALA A 625 48.67 -8.36 27.87
CA ALA A 625 48.71 -9.65 27.20
C ALA A 625 48.05 -10.73 28.05
N SER A 626 47.03 -11.40 27.50
CA SER A 626 46.71 -12.81 27.78
C SER A 626 45.64 -13.32 26.82
N GLU A 627 45.96 -14.44 26.19
CA GLU A 627 45.16 -15.25 25.27
C GLU A 627 43.97 -15.91 26.00
N GLU A 628 42.75 -15.75 25.47
CA GLU A 628 41.66 -16.76 25.29
C GLU A 628 40.32 -16.03 25.02
N PRO A 629 39.57 -16.34 23.94
CA PRO A 629 38.29 -15.68 23.67
C PRO A 629 37.16 -16.42 24.39
N ALA A 630 36.56 -15.78 25.39
CA ALA A 630 35.29 -16.21 25.97
C ALA A 630 34.15 -15.84 25.00
N ALA A 631 33.53 -16.87 24.43
CA ALA A 631 32.36 -16.78 23.57
C ALA A 631 31.13 -16.26 24.35
N GLY A 632 30.93 -14.94 24.34
CA GLY A 632 29.65 -14.29 24.62
C GLY A 632 29.07 -13.80 23.30
N LYS A 633 28.29 -14.65 22.62
CA LYS A 633 27.63 -14.34 21.36
C LYS A 633 26.55 -13.29 21.64
N ALA A 634 26.74 -12.06 21.16
CA ALA A 634 25.67 -11.08 21.03
C ALA A 634 24.51 -11.71 20.23
N PRO A 635 23.24 -11.38 20.51
CA PRO A 635 22.13 -11.92 19.73
C PRO A 635 22.32 -11.51 18.28
N ALA A 636 22.40 -12.52 17.40
CA ALA A 636 22.48 -12.33 15.97
C ALA A 636 21.19 -11.66 15.50
N ALA A 637 21.31 -10.49 14.87
CA ALA A 637 20.29 -9.95 13.99
C ALA A 637 20.21 -10.91 12.77
N GLU A 638 19.18 -11.74 12.72
CA GLU A 638 19.06 -12.85 11.76
C GLU A 638 18.43 -12.45 10.40
N ASP A 639 18.25 -11.16 10.07
CA ASP A 639 17.60 -10.80 8.78
C ASP A 639 18.14 -9.55 8.07
N GLU A 640 19.25 -8.94 8.51
CA GLU A 640 19.79 -7.76 7.83
C GLU A 640 20.89 -8.11 6.81
N PRO A 641 20.79 -7.58 5.56
CA PRO A 641 21.76 -7.88 4.52
C PRO A 641 23.15 -7.35 4.92
N PRO A 642 24.22 -8.14 4.73
CA PRO A 642 25.57 -7.68 5.04
C PRO A 642 25.91 -6.43 4.22
N PRO A 643 26.78 -5.53 4.74
CA PRO A 643 27.24 -4.33 4.04
C PRO A 643 27.56 -4.49 2.55
N GLY A 644 28.24 -5.58 2.17
CA GLY A 644 28.57 -5.88 0.78
C GLY A 644 27.35 -6.11 -0.11
N ALA A 645 26.23 -6.61 0.42
CA ALA A 645 25.00 -6.77 -0.34
C ALA A 645 24.32 -5.42 -0.65
N ILE A 646 24.46 -4.43 0.24
CA ILE A 646 23.98 -3.06 0.00
C ILE A 646 24.85 -2.39 -1.08
N ALA A 647 26.17 -2.56 -1.00
CA ALA A 647 27.11 -2.06 -2.00
C ALA A 647 26.86 -2.65 -3.40
N ALA A 648 26.70 -3.98 -3.50
CA ALA A 648 26.40 -4.67 -4.76
C ALA A 648 25.07 -4.19 -5.36
N ARG A 649 24.04 -4.00 -4.53
CA ARG A 649 22.75 -3.44 -4.96
C ARG A 649 22.91 -2.01 -5.48
N GLN A 650 23.67 -1.18 -4.77
CA GLN A 650 23.98 0.19 -5.21
C GLN A 650 24.73 0.22 -6.55
N GLY A 651 25.66 -0.72 -6.77
CA GLY A 651 26.34 -0.89 -8.05
C GLY A 651 25.39 -1.27 -9.19
N SER A 652 24.43 -2.16 -8.92
CA SER A 652 23.43 -2.55 -9.93
C SER A 652 22.54 -1.38 -10.36
N HIS A 653 22.23 -0.44 -9.46
CA HIS A 653 21.50 0.79 -9.79
C HIS A 653 22.31 1.70 -10.70
N ALA A 654 23.61 1.81 -10.44
CA ALA A 654 24.52 2.60 -11.26
C ALA A 654 24.60 2.06 -12.71
N GLU A 655 24.71 0.74 -12.87
CA GLU A 655 24.68 0.09 -14.19
C GLU A 655 23.34 0.31 -14.92
N ALA A 656 22.22 0.25 -14.19
CA ALA A 656 20.90 0.54 -14.73
C ALA A 656 20.78 2.01 -15.18
N ALA A 657 21.30 2.94 -14.39
CA ALA A 657 21.35 4.36 -14.72
C ALA A 657 22.19 4.63 -15.98
N ASP A 658 23.38 4.02 -16.09
CA ASP A 658 24.23 4.13 -17.28
C ASP A 658 23.49 3.66 -18.53
N ALA A 659 22.80 2.51 -18.44
CA ALA A 659 22.02 1.98 -19.55
C ALA A 659 20.86 2.90 -19.97
N ILE A 660 20.18 3.54 -19.01
CA ILE A 660 19.10 4.49 -19.28
C ILE A 660 19.66 5.77 -19.92
N ALA A 661 20.81 6.26 -19.43
CA ALA A 661 21.48 7.41 -20.00
C ALA A 661 21.92 7.18 -21.46
N ASP A 662 22.44 5.99 -21.77
CA ASP A 662 22.80 5.62 -23.14
C ASP A 662 21.55 5.55 -24.04
N ALA A 663 20.45 4.95 -23.56
CA ALA A 663 19.20 4.92 -24.31
C ALA A 663 18.64 6.32 -24.60
N LEU A 664 18.69 7.24 -23.63
CA LEU A 664 18.29 8.64 -23.83
C LEU A 664 19.20 9.38 -24.81
N ALA A 665 20.49 9.08 -24.81
CA ALA A 665 21.43 9.64 -25.77
C ALA A 665 21.17 9.12 -27.19
N ASP A 666 20.83 7.85 -27.34
CA ASP A 666 20.43 7.25 -28.62
C ASP A 666 19.13 7.86 -29.15
N GLU A 667 18.13 8.08 -28.29
CA GLU A 667 16.90 8.80 -28.66
C GLU A 667 17.18 10.26 -29.06
N ALA A 668 18.06 10.96 -28.33
CA ALA A 668 18.48 12.31 -28.69
C ALA A 668 19.17 12.37 -30.06
N ASN A 669 20.02 11.37 -30.37
CA ASN A 669 20.70 11.24 -31.65
C ASN A 669 19.72 10.92 -32.78
N ALA A 670 18.78 10.00 -32.54
CA ALA A 670 17.72 9.66 -33.49
C ALA A 670 16.83 10.87 -33.79
N ALA A 671 16.38 11.61 -32.76
CA ALA A 671 15.59 12.82 -32.90
C ALA A 671 16.34 13.94 -33.65
N SER A 672 17.64 14.08 -33.40
CA SER A 672 18.49 15.04 -34.13
C SER A 672 18.67 14.66 -35.60
N SER A 673 18.59 13.38 -35.94
CA SER A 673 18.69 12.89 -37.32
C SER A 673 17.40 13.09 -38.12
N THR A 674 16.23 13.03 -37.48
CA THR A 674 14.90 13.24 -38.09
C THR A 674 14.51 14.72 -38.18
N ALA A 675 14.97 15.57 -37.26
CA ALA A 675 14.76 17.02 -37.29
C ALA A 675 15.38 17.72 -38.52
N ASN A 676 16.35 17.09 -39.19
CA ASN A 676 16.92 17.60 -40.45
C ASN A 676 16.04 17.35 -41.69
N ALA A 677 14.85 16.75 -41.56
CA ALA A 677 14.02 16.31 -42.69
C ALA A 677 12.59 16.89 -42.75
N GLY A 678 12.11 17.69 -41.79
CA GLY A 678 10.77 18.30 -41.88
C GLY A 678 10.47 19.33 -40.80
N GLU A 679 10.04 20.52 -41.23
CA GLU A 679 9.48 21.59 -40.38
C GLU A 679 8.05 21.21 -39.96
N ASP A 680 7.86 20.72 -38.73
CA ASP A 680 6.60 20.91 -37.98
C ASP A 680 6.88 20.81 -36.47
N GLY A 681 6.51 21.88 -35.75
CA GLY A 681 6.98 22.20 -34.40
C GLY A 681 6.18 21.56 -33.26
N ALA A 682 6.33 20.25 -33.05
CA ALA A 682 6.09 19.65 -31.74
C ALA A 682 7.36 19.80 -30.87
N ALA A 683 7.22 20.25 -29.62
CA ALA A 683 8.34 20.35 -28.70
C ALA A 683 8.93 18.96 -28.44
N THR A 684 10.07 18.66 -29.06
CA THR A 684 10.80 17.40 -28.83
C THR A 684 11.26 17.38 -27.37
N PRO A 685 11.03 16.29 -26.62
CA PRO A 685 11.56 16.17 -25.26
C PRO A 685 13.08 16.40 -25.25
N PRO A 686 13.64 17.05 -24.22
CA PRO A 686 15.06 17.33 -24.12
C PRO A 686 15.85 16.06 -23.72
N PHE A 687 15.79 15.02 -24.56
CA PHE A 687 16.41 13.71 -24.33
C PHE A 687 17.91 13.81 -24.03
N ALA A 688 18.63 14.76 -24.65
CA ALA A 688 20.06 14.97 -24.39
C ALA A 688 20.34 15.51 -22.98
N GLU A 689 19.46 16.39 -22.48
CA GLU A 689 19.56 16.97 -21.13
C GLU A 689 19.15 15.92 -20.09
N ALA A 690 18.07 15.17 -20.35
CA ALA A 690 17.69 14.04 -19.52
C ALA A 690 18.81 12.98 -19.45
N ALA A 691 19.47 12.67 -20.57
CA ALA A 691 20.62 11.75 -20.60
C ALA A 691 21.79 12.28 -19.74
N GLN A 692 21.99 13.60 -19.65
CA GLN A 692 23.02 14.19 -18.82
C GLN A 692 22.68 14.08 -17.33
N GLU A 693 21.44 14.36 -16.94
CA GLU A 693 20.97 14.20 -15.56
C GLU A 693 21.14 12.73 -15.11
N VAL A 694 20.73 11.77 -15.93
CA VAL A 694 20.87 10.34 -15.59
C VAL A 694 22.34 9.92 -15.48
N ARG A 695 23.26 10.46 -16.30
CA ARG A 695 24.71 10.22 -16.13
C ARG A 695 25.25 10.76 -14.82
N GLN A 696 24.75 11.92 -14.37
CA GLN A 696 25.13 12.47 -13.09
C GLN A 696 24.65 11.56 -11.95
N ALA A 697 23.39 11.09 -12.04
CA ALA A 697 22.87 10.10 -11.11
C ALA A 697 23.74 8.83 -11.06
N ALA A 698 24.07 8.25 -12.22
CA ALA A 698 24.93 7.07 -12.32
C ALA A 698 26.30 7.28 -11.67
N GLY A 699 26.92 8.45 -11.89
CA GLY A 699 28.19 8.81 -11.26
C GLY A 699 28.14 8.84 -9.73
N PHE A 700 27.09 9.42 -9.16
CA PHE A 700 26.87 9.39 -7.71
C PHE A 700 26.58 7.98 -7.20
N MET A 701 25.83 7.17 -7.94
CA MET A 701 25.57 5.78 -7.56
C MET A 701 26.83 4.92 -7.55
N HIS A 702 27.73 5.08 -8.54
CA HIS A 702 29.04 4.42 -8.56
C HIS A 702 29.94 4.85 -7.40
N SER A 703 29.93 6.15 -7.07
CA SER A 703 30.65 6.70 -5.92
C SER A 703 30.14 6.10 -4.61
N ALA A 704 28.81 6.11 -4.40
CA ALA A 704 28.17 5.50 -3.25
C ALA A 704 28.47 4.00 -3.13
N ALA A 705 28.41 3.25 -4.24
CA ALA A 705 28.75 1.83 -4.25
C ALA A 705 30.19 1.58 -3.79
N THR A 706 31.13 2.40 -4.25
CA THR A 706 32.56 2.31 -3.86
C THR A 706 32.74 2.57 -2.36
N VAL A 707 32.05 3.56 -1.79
CA VAL A 707 32.14 3.89 -0.36
C VAL A 707 31.47 2.81 0.50
N LEU A 708 30.35 2.25 0.06
CA LEU A 708 29.64 1.18 0.76
C LEU A 708 30.41 -0.15 0.74
N ASP A 709 31.17 -0.41 -0.32
CA ASP A 709 31.99 -1.62 -0.47
C ASP A 709 33.25 -1.58 0.40
N ASP A 710 33.76 -0.39 0.71
CA ASP A 710 34.94 -0.23 1.55
C ASP A 710 34.61 -0.45 3.05
N ALA A 711 34.81 -1.69 3.49
CA ALA A 711 34.63 -2.09 4.88
C ALA A 711 35.54 -1.35 5.89
N SER A 712 36.55 -0.58 5.43
CA SER A 712 37.39 0.26 6.29
C SER A 712 36.75 1.62 6.61
N ILE A 713 35.72 2.02 5.87
CA ILE A 713 34.98 3.26 6.10
C ILE A 713 33.92 3.00 7.17
N ALA A 714 34.15 3.56 8.36
CA ALA A 714 33.17 3.52 9.46
C ALA A 714 32.00 4.49 9.25
N ASP A 715 32.18 5.53 8.43
CA ASP A 715 31.16 6.55 8.19
C ASP A 715 30.61 6.52 6.77
N TRP A 716 29.40 5.98 6.61
CA TRP A 716 28.69 5.94 5.32
C TRP A 716 27.96 7.23 4.97
N GLU A 717 28.07 8.28 5.79
CA GLU A 717 27.48 9.59 5.51
C GLU A 717 27.79 10.11 4.09
N PRO A 718 29.01 9.97 3.54
CA PRO A 718 29.29 10.35 2.16
C PRO A 718 28.50 9.52 1.13
N ALA A 719 28.34 8.21 1.35
CA ALA A 719 27.55 7.36 0.47
C ALA A 719 26.07 7.73 0.50
N LEU A 720 25.51 8.00 1.68
CA LEU A 720 24.12 8.42 1.84
C LEU A 720 23.86 9.76 1.11
N ALA A 721 24.80 10.71 1.21
CA ALA A 721 24.72 11.97 0.49
C ALA A 721 24.74 11.76 -1.03
N ASP A 722 25.66 10.93 -1.55
CA ASP A 722 25.72 10.59 -2.98
C ASP A 722 24.43 9.87 -3.43
N GLN A 723 23.85 9.00 -2.62
CA GLN A 723 22.58 8.33 -2.94
C GLN A 723 21.41 9.32 -3.05
N LEU A 724 21.36 10.37 -2.24
CA LEU A 724 20.36 11.44 -2.33
C LEU A 724 20.55 12.30 -3.58
N GLU A 725 21.78 12.71 -3.88
CA GLU A 725 22.09 13.45 -5.12
C GLU A 725 21.70 12.63 -6.36
N ALA A 726 21.94 11.32 -6.35
CA ALA A 726 21.49 10.43 -7.41
C ALA A 726 19.97 10.43 -7.60
N MET A 727 19.20 10.43 -6.49
CA MET A 727 17.73 10.51 -6.54
C MET A 727 17.24 11.85 -7.10
N ASP A 728 17.92 12.95 -6.77
CA ASP A 728 17.59 14.29 -7.26
C ASP A 728 17.81 14.41 -8.77
N HIS A 729 18.92 13.87 -9.28
CA HIS A 729 19.19 13.81 -10.71
C HIS A 729 18.20 12.90 -11.47
N ILE A 730 17.78 11.77 -10.89
CA ILE A 730 16.71 10.95 -11.47
C ILE A 730 15.40 11.75 -11.55
N ALA A 731 15.04 12.48 -10.49
CA ALA A 731 13.84 13.30 -10.48
C ALA A 731 13.89 14.42 -11.53
N ALA A 732 15.05 15.06 -11.70
CA ALA A 732 15.28 16.07 -12.74
C ALA A 732 15.11 15.47 -14.15
N ALA A 733 15.70 14.30 -14.42
CA ALA A 733 15.53 13.59 -15.68
C ALA A 733 14.06 13.24 -15.97
N ILE A 734 13.32 12.79 -14.96
CA ILE A 734 11.89 12.49 -15.06
C ILE A 734 11.09 13.76 -15.40
N ALA A 735 11.40 14.89 -14.76
CA ALA A 735 10.72 16.17 -15.00
C ALA A 735 10.96 16.67 -16.44
N LEU A 736 12.19 16.53 -16.94
CA LEU A 736 12.57 16.92 -18.30
C LEU A 736 11.82 16.12 -19.38
N LEU A 737 11.55 14.83 -19.13
CA LEU A 737 10.90 13.93 -20.08
C LEU A 737 9.37 13.96 -20.02
N GLN A 738 8.77 14.69 -19.07
CA GLN A 738 7.32 14.84 -18.97
C GLN A 738 6.83 16.06 -19.77
N PRO A 739 5.75 15.93 -20.55
CA PRO A 739 5.18 17.07 -21.26
C PRO A 739 4.70 18.14 -20.25
N PRO A 740 4.86 19.45 -20.55
CA PRO A 740 4.37 20.50 -19.68
C PRO A 740 2.85 20.37 -19.53
N ASN A 741 2.37 20.37 -18.29
CA ASN A 741 0.95 20.32 -17.95
C ASN A 741 0.16 21.37 -18.75
N GLN A 742 -0.52 20.95 -19.82
CA GLN A 742 -1.56 21.77 -20.45
C GLN A 742 -2.84 21.62 -19.61
N GLY A 743 -2.84 22.23 -18.44
CA GLY A 743 -3.87 21.98 -17.44
C GLY A 743 -4.22 23.16 -16.55
N GLU A 744 -4.03 24.41 -17.00
CA GLU A 744 -4.59 25.57 -16.28
C GLU A 744 -5.19 26.66 -17.18
N ASN A 745 -5.27 26.47 -18.50
CA ASN A 745 -5.92 27.46 -19.39
C ASN A 745 -6.68 26.79 -20.54
N GLN A 746 -7.83 26.20 -20.24
CA GLN A 746 -8.88 25.98 -21.25
C GLN A 746 -10.26 25.79 -20.56
N GLU A 747 -10.81 26.89 -20.03
CA GLU A 747 -12.25 27.00 -19.85
C GLU A 747 -12.91 27.11 -21.23
N GLY A 748 -13.63 26.05 -21.61
CA GLY A 748 -14.77 26.13 -22.52
C GLY A 748 -14.51 25.72 -23.97
N GLN A 749 -14.67 24.43 -24.28
CA GLN A 749 -15.65 24.02 -25.30
C GLN A 749 -16.00 22.54 -25.23
N ASP A 750 -17.30 22.32 -25.09
CA ASP A 750 -18.06 21.09 -25.11
C ASP A 750 -17.92 20.35 -26.47
N SER A 751 -17.52 19.07 -26.45
CA SER A 751 -18.04 18.03 -27.36
C SER A 751 -17.58 16.64 -26.92
N GLY A 752 -18.55 15.77 -26.64
CA GLY A 752 -18.33 14.41 -26.16
C GLY A 752 -17.88 13.42 -27.23
N ALA A 753 -16.91 12.57 -26.86
CA ALA A 753 -16.79 11.14 -27.16
C ALA A 753 -15.40 10.67 -26.69
N GLY A 754 -15.32 9.83 -25.66
CA GLY A 754 -14.07 9.19 -25.25
C GLY A 754 -14.00 8.80 -23.77
N ALA A 755 -14.73 7.75 -23.35
CA ALA A 755 -14.80 7.31 -21.96
C ALA A 755 -14.00 6.01 -21.66
N GLN A 756 -12.90 5.74 -22.38
CA GLN A 756 -12.11 4.52 -22.18
C GLN A 756 -10.59 4.75 -22.01
N HIS A 757 -10.15 5.98 -21.72
CA HIS A 757 -8.72 6.28 -21.49
C HIS A 757 -8.40 7.00 -20.17
N GLU A 758 -9.41 7.48 -19.42
CA GLU A 758 -9.17 8.29 -18.21
C GLU A 758 -8.69 7.48 -16.99
N SER A 759 -9.00 6.19 -16.88
CA SER A 759 -8.67 5.41 -15.67
C SER A 759 -7.17 5.11 -15.50
N SER A 760 -6.40 5.00 -16.60
CA SER A 760 -4.95 4.78 -16.51
C SER A 760 -4.17 6.06 -16.21
N GLU A 761 -4.68 7.22 -16.63
CA GLU A 761 -4.03 8.51 -16.38
C GLU A 761 -4.20 8.96 -14.92
N ASP A 762 -5.36 8.68 -14.30
CA ASP A 762 -5.60 9.00 -12.89
C ASP A 762 -4.76 8.12 -11.93
N ASP A 763 -4.60 6.84 -12.23
CA ASP A 763 -3.72 5.93 -11.47
C ASP A 763 -2.24 6.34 -11.59
N GLU A 764 -1.82 6.77 -12.78
CA GLU A 764 -0.48 7.34 -12.97
C GLU A 764 -0.30 8.67 -12.23
N GLN A 765 -1.29 9.56 -12.23
CA GLN A 765 -1.21 10.84 -11.53
C GLN A 765 -1.19 10.67 -10.00
N MET A 766 -1.95 9.71 -9.48
CA MET A 766 -1.91 9.35 -8.05
C MET A 766 -0.57 8.74 -7.66
N SER A 767 -0.03 7.84 -8.50
CA SER A 767 1.32 7.28 -8.31
C SER A 767 2.41 8.39 -8.36
N ARG A 768 2.28 9.37 -9.27
CA ARG A 768 3.18 10.55 -9.38
C ARG A 768 3.17 11.41 -8.11
N ARG A 769 1.99 11.71 -7.56
CA ARG A 769 1.87 12.46 -6.29
C ARG A 769 2.41 11.68 -5.10
N GLN A 770 2.21 10.37 -5.06
CA GLN A 770 2.72 9.51 -4.00
C GLN A 770 4.25 9.39 -4.01
N ALA A 771 4.87 9.30 -5.20
CA ALA A 771 6.33 9.25 -5.34
C ALA A 771 7.00 10.56 -4.87
N LEU A 772 6.50 11.72 -5.32
CA LEU A 772 7.01 13.03 -4.89
C LEU A 772 6.80 13.26 -3.39
N LYS A 773 5.63 12.87 -2.85
CA LYS A 773 5.34 12.98 -1.42
C LYS A 773 6.25 12.07 -0.58
N ARG A 774 6.64 10.89 -1.08
CA ARG A 774 7.63 10.02 -0.42
C ARG A 774 9.03 10.62 -0.43
N LEU A 775 9.47 11.19 -1.55
CA LEU A 775 10.77 11.87 -1.62
C LEU A 775 10.85 13.05 -0.64
N GLN A 776 9.77 13.84 -0.53
CA GLN A 776 9.70 14.92 0.43
C GLN A 776 9.68 14.41 1.89
N ALA A 777 8.95 13.33 2.18
CA ALA A 777 8.96 12.69 3.49
C ALA A 777 10.34 12.12 3.89
N ILE A 778 11.14 11.63 2.92
CA ILE A 778 12.51 11.19 3.16
C ILE A 778 13.39 12.39 3.52
N ARG A 779 13.30 13.49 2.76
CA ARG A 779 14.01 14.75 3.07
C ARG A 779 13.64 15.30 4.43
N ASP A 780 12.37 15.30 4.78
CA ASP A 780 11.89 15.78 6.08
C ASP A 780 12.42 14.91 7.23
N ARG A 781 12.44 13.59 7.05
CA ARG A 781 12.96 12.64 8.03
C ARG A 781 14.47 12.80 8.23
N ASP A 782 15.24 13.03 7.18
CA ASP A 782 16.69 13.27 7.29
C ASP A 782 17.01 14.66 7.84
N ALA A 783 16.25 15.69 7.47
CA ALA A 783 16.32 17.00 8.12
C ALA A 783 16.00 16.90 9.63
N GLU A 784 15.04 16.06 10.02
CA GLU A 784 14.73 15.79 11.41
C GLU A 784 15.87 15.04 12.13
N ARG A 785 16.50 14.05 11.48
CA ARG A 785 17.71 13.38 12.01
C ARG A 785 18.86 14.36 12.20
N GLN A 786 19.12 15.23 11.23
CA GLN A 786 20.14 16.27 11.32
C GLN A 786 19.84 17.26 12.46
N ARG A 787 18.57 17.66 12.63
CA ARG A 787 18.14 18.49 13.77
C ARG A 787 18.39 17.77 15.09
N ARG A 788 17.98 16.51 15.26
CA ARG A 788 18.22 15.71 16.49
C ARG A 788 19.71 15.62 16.83
N ARG A 789 20.59 15.48 15.83
CA ARG A 789 22.04 15.51 16.03
C ARG A 789 22.54 16.88 16.51
N GLN A 790 22.01 17.97 15.96
CA GLN A 790 22.33 19.33 16.43
C GLN A 790 21.83 19.56 17.87
N THR A 791 20.65 19.05 18.23
CA THR A 791 20.11 19.17 19.60
C THR A 791 20.94 18.38 20.60
N ASN A 792 21.41 17.17 20.25
CA ASN A 792 22.26 16.35 21.12
C ASN A 792 23.72 16.84 21.20
N ALA A 793 24.20 17.65 20.24
CA ALA A 793 25.55 18.22 20.22
C ALA A 793 25.69 19.52 21.04
N SER A 794 24.60 20.08 21.56
CA SER A 794 24.63 21.20 22.50
C SER A 794 24.67 20.67 23.93
N PRO A 795 25.85 20.62 24.60
CA PRO A 795 25.89 20.30 26.01
C PRO A 795 25.15 21.39 26.79
N ASP A 796 24.08 21.00 27.49
CA ASP A 796 23.41 21.86 28.47
C ASP A 796 24.48 22.50 29.37
N PRO A 797 24.48 23.83 29.52
CA PRO A 797 25.39 24.48 30.44
C PRO A 797 25.00 24.04 31.84
N VAL A 798 25.78 23.13 32.41
CA VAL A 798 25.64 22.68 33.80
C VAL A 798 25.66 23.92 34.69
N GLU A 799 24.49 24.34 35.17
CA GLU A 799 24.36 25.32 36.24
C GLU A 799 25.08 24.73 37.45
N LYS A 800 26.21 25.35 37.78
CA LYS A 800 27.03 24.96 38.92
C LYS A 800 26.25 25.27 40.19
N ASP A 801 25.71 24.23 40.81
CA ASP A 801 25.29 24.28 42.20
C ASP A 801 26.55 24.21 43.10
N TRP A 802 27.04 25.40 43.47
CA TRP A 802 27.79 25.67 44.70
C TRP A 802 27.39 27.02 45.28
#